data_AF-A0A6G0XYU4-F1
#
_entry.id   AF-A0A6G0XYU4-F1
#
_cell.length_a   1.000
_cell.length_b   1.000
_cell.length_c   1.000
_cell.angle_alpha   90.00
_cell.angle_beta   90.00
_cell.angle_gamma   90.00
#
_symmetry.space_group_name_H-M   'P 1'
#
loop_
_entity.id
_entity.type
_entity.pdbx_description
1 polymer ?
#
loop_
_entity_poly.entity_id
_entity_poly.type
_entity_poly.pdbx_seq_one_letter_code
_entity_poly.pdbx_strand_id
1 'polypeptide(L)'
;MQRSASDVLPLDRVIMESPSKRRIREIVELNRQVNIKLREQEQAQQVTQRAKYNTRWRHLRALYSYRKLHSPSTAGLASEQSEPSQRHNDDTSKTHKQVFGGALTLACTSLCVEPLVPCLVMESIIYSALSLDSRDPACQSLVRTFLQCMYEAAPSPKPGTNFVDYRAICCMWDVLEHPTFVPLKRLSRWFDIYCTNSARDPSKVVLRMQDIRPMFSVISPDAIAEMEIDVFVRDLFQSMREIESEELALPGLLRFADEHYGLQVLIRRFCWDNLTEAQRVAIGKDEQDMTAAFVERERQHIQHAKAMAYWMHREPRKRFGRWKLFRENSLRLKRGDGHAVRTQYRKGIKYLVRNRLRVLWMKRMLGAAVKQYTRCLCRTAYDGWWSFWTSSKELEWLASQQSYKHYTMTLLHEIFAALVRNAHEQRESKRKLLQRIMALLQDTNNKLLTNMLSAWKYFVELQKRNRQAAKTQEDLIANMVEFDRYRREQFEMEREDAISTQMRAEELADIERARKVRFREQTRQAYVNRKIKKQEQLRTALKKEREESAAKLADEAWTTIEQLAQAKARAAAEDWLKTPEGQAEVQAAATYIYEDPPNTVAQNLKKDPTYSNVADCVWVCRLEATGGRYAKAYFYHTERLEKVMCDELTMKVCTAIASEQLIQKRINAMKVTLAQRGEEERVKFQRNAAAKRIQMMVRCRKARKYVRSIMRPLLMKRIDPSTGRVVYFNIHSRETSFVPPRMMTAVEGSLPVESTTWVRRFDSTSGEHYYVDLTTNETSWTPPNHYVMCVTCRINFCTQRNTTTGERYCVSCFADMAYAERESDKAKEASGEKVPEREKEWSRIAVVVAKCCVCKANNATRLCHECGGDTSCDRCFTLVHKNPKVKHHTRHESLLYQVAA
;
A
#
# COMPACT_ATOMS: atom_id res chain seq x y z
N MET A 1 31.04 39.85 -55.92
CA MET A 1 31.22 41.19 -56.54
C MET A 1 32.61 41.29 -57.15
N GLN A 2 32.87 42.31 -57.95
CA GLN A 2 33.98 42.36 -58.92
C GLN A 2 35.35 42.75 -58.31
N ARG A 3 36.41 42.54 -59.14
CA ARG A 3 37.70 43.26 -59.29
C ARG A 3 37.81 44.56 -58.46
N SER A 4 38.95 44.99 -57.92
CA SER A 4 40.36 44.90 -58.38
C SER A 4 41.31 44.78 -57.14
N ALA A 5 42.64 45.00 -57.13
CA ALA A 5 43.61 45.54 -58.10
C ALA A 5 45.03 44.91 -57.93
N SER A 6 46.05 45.62 -58.42
CA SER A 6 47.49 45.36 -58.33
C SER A 6 48.18 46.23 -57.27
N ASP A 7 49.33 45.79 -56.76
CA ASP A 7 50.52 46.66 -56.62
C ASP A 7 51.81 45.84 -56.74
N VAL A 8 52.86 46.45 -57.29
CA VAL A 8 54.13 45.81 -57.66
C VAL A 8 55.30 46.68 -57.21
N LEU A 9 56.43 46.02 -56.89
CA LEU A 9 57.80 46.50 -56.66
C LEU A 9 58.23 46.65 -55.18
N PRO A 10 59.55 46.51 -54.88
CA PRO A 10 60.64 45.99 -55.71
C PRO A 10 61.23 44.67 -55.19
N LEU A 11 61.67 43.82 -56.12
CA LEU A 11 62.58 42.71 -55.84
C LEU A 11 64.01 43.25 -55.82
N ASP A 12 64.64 43.27 -54.65
CA ASP A 12 66.10 43.39 -54.58
C ASP A 12 66.73 42.30 -53.71
N ARG A 13 67.94 41.92 -54.09
CA ARG A 13 68.49 40.58 -53.83
C ARG A 13 69.10 40.44 -52.44
N VAL A 14 68.53 39.56 -51.61
CA VAL A 14 69.30 38.87 -50.55
C VAL A 14 69.61 37.46 -51.02
N ILE A 15 70.89 37.21 -51.28
CA ILE A 15 71.43 35.90 -51.61
C ILE A 15 71.36 35.03 -50.34
N MET A 16 70.38 34.12 -50.28
CA MET A 16 70.45 33.00 -49.33
C MET A 16 71.16 31.83 -50.01
N GLU A 17 72.38 31.57 -49.56
CA GLU A 17 73.23 30.46 -50.02
C GLU A 17 72.48 29.13 -49.99
N SER A 18 72.61 28.32 -51.04
CA SER A 18 71.95 27.00 -51.06
C SER A 18 72.49 26.16 -49.91
N PRO A 19 71.64 25.63 -49.00
CA PRO A 19 72.12 24.81 -47.89
C PRO A 19 72.84 23.58 -48.44
N SER A 20 74.07 23.35 -47.94
CA SER A 20 74.88 22.22 -48.37
C SER A 20 74.12 20.88 -48.24
N LYS A 21 74.46 19.87 -49.06
CA LYS A 21 73.81 18.54 -49.01
C LYS A 21 73.77 17.94 -47.59
N ARG A 22 74.73 18.29 -46.74
CA ARG A 22 74.78 17.94 -45.31
C ARG A 22 73.66 18.62 -44.52
N ARG A 23 73.52 19.94 -44.64
CA ARG A 23 72.47 20.73 -43.95
C ARG A 23 71.05 20.32 -44.38
N ILE A 24 70.86 19.94 -45.65
CA ILE A 24 69.58 19.37 -46.13
C ILE A 24 69.29 18.01 -45.47
N ARG A 25 70.27 17.10 -45.37
CA ARG A 25 70.10 15.83 -44.65
C ARG A 25 69.79 16.04 -43.16
N GLU A 26 70.50 16.98 -42.52
CA GLU A 26 70.26 17.34 -41.12
C GLU A 26 68.84 17.86 -40.92
N ILE A 27 68.31 18.73 -41.81
CA ILE A 27 66.91 19.19 -41.77
C ILE A 27 65.90 18.06 -42.00
N VAL A 28 66.16 17.15 -42.95
CA VAL A 28 65.27 16.00 -43.22
C VAL A 28 65.21 15.04 -42.02
N GLU A 29 66.34 14.77 -41.37
CA GLU A 29 66.38 13.91 -40.18
C GLU A 29 65.75 14.61 -38.96
N LEU A 30 65.93 15.94 -38.80
CA LEU A 30 65.20 16.73 -37.79
C LEU A 30 63.69 16.66 -38.01
N ASN A 31 63.21 16.85 -39.24
CA ASN A 31 61.80 16.70 -39.60
C ASN A 31 61.31 15.27 -39.36
N ARG A 32 62.13 14.24 -39.59
CA ARG A 32 61.79 12.85 -39.27
C ARG A 32 61.62 12.64 -37.77
N GLN A 33 62.55 13.15 -36.95
CA GLN A 33 62.48 13.07 -35.48
C GLN A 33 61.29 13.86 -34.91
N VAL A 34 60.99 15.04 -35.46
CA VAL A 34 59.80 15.82 -35.11
C VAL A 34 58.51 15.06 -35.47
N ASN A 35 58.44 14.47 -36.66
CA ASN A 35 57.29 13.64 -37.07
C ASN A 35 57.13 12.36 -36.23
N ILE A 36 58.23 11.75 -35.77
CA ILE A 36 58.18 10.62 -34.83
C ILE A 36 57.61 11.10 -33.48
N LYS A 37 58.14 12.19 -32.91
CA LYS A 37 57.64 12.76 -31.65
C LYS A 37 56.19 13.23 -31.72
N LEU A 38 55.75 13.77 -32.86
CA LEU A 38 54.34 14.10 -33.11
C LEU A 38 53.46 12.85 -33.06
N ARG A 39 53.85 11.77 -33.75
CA ARG A 39 53.12 10.49 -33.69
C ARG A 39 53.13 9.86 -32.30
N GLU A 40 54.22 9.95 -31.55
CA GLU A 40 54.29 9.50 -30.16
C GLU A 40 53.34 10.31 -29.26
N GLN A 41 53.26 11.63 -29.44
CA GLN A 41 52.31 12.49 -28.74
C GLN A 41 50.86 12.18 -29.12
N GLU A 42 50.56 11.98 -30.41
CA GLU A 42 49.25 11.56 -30.90
C GLU A 42 48.83 10.21 -30.30
N GLN A 43 49.73 9.23 -30.29
CA GLN A 43 49.48 7.91 -29.68
C GLN A 43 49.25 8.02 -28.16
N ALA A 44 50.07 8.79 -27.44
CA ALA A 44 49.89 9.02 -26.00
C ALA A 44 48.55 9.73 -25.68
N GLN A 45 48.14 10.68 -26.53
CA GLN A 45 46.83 11.34 -26.43
C GLN A 45 45.69 10.35 -26.70
N GLN A 46 45.78 9.51 -27.74
CA GLN A 46 44.77 8.49 -28.05
C GLN A 46 44.63 7.45 -26.93
N VAL A 47 45.73 6.96 -26.35
CA VAL A 47 45.72 6.05 -25.19
C VAL A 47 45.05 6.72 -23.99
N THR A 48 45.38 7.99 -23.72
CA THR A 48 44.77 8.76 -22.63
C THR A 48 43.27 9.00 -22.85
N GLN A 49 42.84 9.24 -24.09
CA GLN A 49 41.44 9.39 -24.46
C GLN A 49 40.68 8.06 -24.29
N ARG A 50 41.22 6.93 -24.78
CA ARG A 50 40.63 5.59 -24.58
C ARG A 50 40.50 5.22 -23.10
N ALA A 51 41.50 5.53 -22.28
CA ALA A 51 41.44 5.31 -20.84
C ALA A 51 40.28 6.10 -20.19
N LYS A 52 40.03 7.34 -20.61
CA LYS A 52 38.87 8.14 -20.17
C LYS A 52 37.54 7.61 -20.72
N TYR A 53 37.50 7.17 -21.97
CA TYR A 53 36.30 6.57 -22.57
C TYR A 53 35.86 5.30 -21.81
N ASN A 54 36.80 4.50 -21.30
CA ASN A 54 36.48 3.31 -20.50
C ASN A 54 35.87 3.65 -19.11
N THR A 55 35.97 4.89 -18.61
CA THR A 55 35.26 5.28 -17.38
C THR A 55 33.81 5.74 -17.61
N ARG A 56 33.35 5.85 -18.86
CA ARG A 56 31.99 6.34 -19.22
C ARG A 56 30.86 5.68 -18.44
N TRP A 57 30.90 4.35 -18.28
CA TRP A 57 29.89 3.57 -17.56
C TRP A 57 29.88 3.81 -16.05
N ARG A 58 30.98 4.30 -15.45
CA ARG A 58 31.00 4.75 -14.05
C ARG A 58 30.21 6.05 -13.90
N HIS A 59 30.47 7.02 -14.77
CA HIS A 59 29.80 8.34 -14.73
C HIS A 59 28.31 8.23 -15.11
N LEU A 60 27.96 7.41 -16.10
CA LEU A 60 26.56 7.19 -16.48
C LEU A 60 25.74 6.53 -15.37
N ARG A 61 26.30 5.54 -14.66
CA ARG A 61 25.66 4.93 -13.50
C ARG A 61 25.43 5.91 -12.35
N ALA A 62 26.39 6.82 -12.11
CA ALA A 62 26.23 7.87 -11.11
C ALA A 62 25.10 8.85 -11.52
N LEU A 63 25.05 9.27 -12.78
CA LEU A 63 23.99 10.12 -13.32
C LEU A 63 22.60 9.45 -13.25
N TYR A 64 22.49 8.17 -13.59
CA TYR A 64 21.25 7.40 -13.47
C TYR A 64 20.79 7.24 -12.02
N SER A 65 21.73 7.00 -11.10
CA SER A 65 21.44 6.90 -9.66
C SER A 65 20.94 8.24 -9.10
N TYR A 66 21.56 9.34 -9.49
CA TYR A 66 21.10 10.70 -9.18
C TYR A 66 19.68 10.95 -9.71
N ARG A 67 19.40 10.64 -10.98
CA ARG A 67 18.04 10.73 -11.56
C ARG A 67 17.01 9.94 -10.73
N LYS A 68 17.35 8.72 -10.30
CA LYS A 68 16.43 7.87 -9.52
C LYS A 68 16.16 8.39 -8.11
N LEU A 69 17.10 9.09 -7.48
CA LEU A 69 16.94 9.70 -6.15
C LEU A 69 16.14 11.00 -6.19
N HIS A 70 16.31 11.81 -7.25
CA HIS A 70 15.73 13.15 -7.35
C HIS A 70 14.49 13.25 -8.26
N SER A 71 14.11 12.18 -8.95
CA SER A 71 12.85 12.14 -9.71
C SER A 71 11.64 12.12 -8.75
N PRO A 72 10.65 13.01 -8.91
CA PRO A 72 9.48 13.04 -8.05
C PRO A 72 8.71 11.73 -8.14
N SER A 73 8.53 11.08 -6.99
CA SER A 73 8.09 9.69 -6.92
C SER A 73 6.66 9.49 -7.44
N THR A 74 6.53 8.93 -8.65
CA THR A 74 5.29 8.36 -9.16
C THR A 74 5.02 6.98 -8.54
N ALA A 75 4.98 6.91 -7.20
CA ALA A 75 4.74 5.72 -6.39
C ALA A 75 3.30 5.15 -6.49
N GLY A 76 2.59 5.39 -7.60
CA GLY A 76 1.17 5.04 -7.77
C GLY A 76 0.84 4.12 -8.94
N LEU A 77 1.74 3.88 -9.90
CA LEU A 77 1.39 3.22 -11.18
C LEU A 77 2.36 2.14 -11.68
N ALA A 78 3.28 1.66 -10.83
CA ALA A 78 4.25 0.62 -11.18
C ALA A 78 3.97 -0.73 -10.49
N SER A 79 2.75 -1.29 -10.68
CA SER A 79 2.43 -2.67 -10.28
C SER A 79 1.40 -3.39 -11.17
N GLU A 80 0.87 -2.73 -12.22
CA GLU A 80 -0.04 -3.36 -13.19
C GLU A 80 0.34 -2.97 -14.63
N GLN A 81 1.50 -3.43 -15.09
CA GLN A 81 1.68 -3.73 -16.51
C GLN A 81 1.81 -5.25 -16.65
N SER A 82 0.65 -5.88 -16.84
CA SER A 82 0.52 -7.31 -17.10
C SER A 82 1.38 -7.76 -18.27
N GLU A 83 2.01 -8.94 -18.13
CA GLU A 83 2.61 -9.67 -19.24
C GLU A 83 1.64 -9.72 -20.44
N PRO A 84 2.08 -9.34 -21.65
CA PRO A 84 1.29 -9.61 -22.85
C PRO A 84 1.29 -11.11 -23.11
N SER A 85 0.24 -11.79 -22.65
CA SER A 85 0.03 -13.21 -22.86
C SER A 85 0.19 -13.57 -24.34
N GLN A 86 1.14 -14.46 -24.65
CA GLN A 86 1.27 -15.01 -26.00
C GLN A 86 -0.07 -15.62 -26.44
N ARG A 87 -0.65 -15.02 -27.48
CA ARG A 87 -1.68 -15.65 -28.30
C ARG A 87 -1.24 -15.50 -29.74
N HIS A 88 -0.94 -16.62 -30.38
CA HIS A 88 -1.11 -16.70 -31.82
C HIS A 88 -2.57 -16.36 -32.15
N ASN A 89 -2.75 -15.38 -33.03
CA ASN A 89 -3.53 -15.55 -34.24
C ASN A 89 -3.29 -14.34 -35.15
N ASP A 90 -3.41 -14.60 -36.45
CA ASP A 90 -3.22 -13.63 -37.51
C ASP A 90 -4.19 -12.43 -37.39
N ASP A 91 -3.69 -11.24 -37.73
CA ASP A 91 -4.46 -10.33 -38.57
C ASP A 91 -3.50 -9.40 -39.33
N THR A 92 -3.67 -9.32 -40.64
CA THR A 92 -2.78 -8.58 -41.54
C THR A 92 -3.14 -7.09 -41.61
N SER A 93 -2.13 -6.27 -41.94
CA SER A 93 -2.25 -4.86 -42.35
C SER A 93 -2.70 -3.83 -41.28
N LYS A 94 -1.72 -3.09 -40.75
CA LYS A 94 -1.75 -1.61 -40.67
C LYS A 94 -0.39 -1.05 -40.27
N THR A 95 0.23 -0.34 -41.22
CA THR A 95 1.48 0.40 -41.05
C THR A 95 1.26 1.67 -40.23
N HIS A 96 1.34 1.55 -38.90
CA HIS A 96 1.62 2.70 -38.02
C HIS A 96 3.08 2.63 -37.56
N LYS A 97 3.87 3.67 -37.86
CA LYS A 97 5.20 3.86 -37.27
C LYS A 97 5.05 4.03 -35.75
N GLN A 98 5.22 2.95 -35.02
CA GLN A 98 5.15 2.93 -33.57
C GLN A 98 6.53 3.33 -33.02
N VAL A 99 6.66 4.59 -32.60
CA VAL A 99 7.96 5.14 -32.17
C VAL A 99 8.36 4.58 -30.80
N PHE A 100 9.14 3.50 -30.80
CA PHE A 100 9.62 2.82 -29.59
C PHE A 100 10.89 3.47 -29.03
N GLY A 101 10.81 4.70 -28.51
CA GLY A 101 11.96 5.40 -27.89
C GLY A 101 11.80 5.61 -26.38
N GLY A 102 12.90 5.56 -25.63
CA GLY A 102 12.94 6.15 -24.28
C GLY A 102 12.92 7.69 -24.37
N ALA A 103 12.69 8.40 -23.26
CA ALA A 103 12.54 9.86 -23.28
C ALA A 103 13.75 10.59 -23.91
N LEU A 104 14.97 10.11 -23.61
CA LEU A 104 16.21 10.61 -24.21
C LEU A 104 16.29 10.31 -25.71
N THR A 105 15.96 9.08 -26.13
CA THR A 105 15.95 8.68 -27.55
C THR A 105 14.97 9.53 -28.37
N LEU A 106 13.78 9.80 -27.84
CA LEU A 106 12.76 10.66 -28.47
C LEU A 106 13.25 12.11 -28.60
N ALA A 107 13.90 12.64 -27.55
CA ALA A 107 14.46 13.99 -27.59
C ALA A 107 15.60 14.09 -28.63
N CYS A 108 16.57 13.18 -28.62
CA CYS A 108 17.66 13.18 -29.59
C CYS A 108 17.17 13.00 -31.04
N THR A 109 16.29 12.02 -31.32
CA THR A 109 15.76 11.79 -32.67
C THR A 109 14.87 12.92 -33.20
N SER A 110 14.35 13.81 -32.33
CA SER A 110 13.58 14.99 -32.74
C SER A 110 14.41 16.28 -32.84
N LEU A 111 15.55 16.36 -32.15
CA LEU A 111 16.37 17.58 -32.05
C LEU A 111 17.73 17.48 -32.78
N CYS A 112 18.22 16.28 -33.06
CA CYS A 112 19.53 16.03 -33.66
C CYS A 112 19.39 15.54 -35.10
N VAL A 113 19.77 16.40 -36.07
CA VAL A 113 19.74 16.08 -37.51
C VAL A 113 20.95 15.20 -37.91
N GLU A 114 22.10 15.43 -37.29
CA GLU A 114 23.33 14.67 -37.49
C GLU A 114 23.67 13.83 -36.25
N PRO A 115 24.38 12.68 -36.39
CA PRO A 115 24.73 11.82 -35.28
C PRO A 115 25.72 12.47 -34.29
N LEU A 116 26.68 13.24 -34.80
CA LEU A 116 27.65 13.97 -34.01
C LEU A 116 27.10 15.33 -33.59
N VAL A 117 26.95 15.53 -32.28
CA VAL A 117 26.26 16.69 -31.69
C VAL A 117 27.22 17.43 -30.75
N PRO A 118 27.26 18.78 -30.75
CA PRO A 118 28.09 19.53 -29.81
C PRO A 118 27.74 19.21 -28.34
N CYS A 119 28.73 19.05 -27.47
CA CYS A 119 28.53 18.68 -26.06
C CYS A 119 27.54 19.59 -25.33
N LEU A 120 27.54 20.90 -25.61
CA LEU A 120 26.61 21.86 -25.01
C LEU A 120 25.14 21.61 -25.40
N VAL A 121 24.89 21.16 -26.62
CA VAL A 121 23.55 20.80 -27.11
C VAL A 121 23.12 19.50 -26.42
N MET A 122 24.01 18.50 -26.34
CA MET A 122 23.71 17.24 -25.66
C MET A 122 23.51 17.43 -24.14
N GLU A 123 24.26 18.33 -23.49
CA GLU A 123 24.08 18.71 -22.08
C GLU A 123 22.66 19.26 -21.85
N SER A 124 22.19 20.17 -22.72
CA SER A 124 20.82 20.71 -22.67
C SER A 124 19.75 19.63 -22.89
N ILE A 125 19.94 18.74 -23.87
CA ILE A 125 19.03 17.63 -24.15
C ILE A 125 18.96 16.67 -22.95
N ILE A 126 20.10 16.35 -22.32
CA ILE A 126 20.17 15.48 -21.14
C ILE A 126 19.40 16.09 -19.96
N TYR A 127 19.56 17.38 -19.65
CA TYR A 127 18.78 18.00 -18.56
C TYR A 127 17.27 17.95 -18.85
N SER A 128 16.87 18.34 -20.07
CA SER A 128 15.46 18.42 -20.47
C SER A 128 14.79 17.03 -20.50
N ALA A 129 15.36 16.09 -21.26
CA ALA A 129 14.75 14.78 -21.53
C ALA A 129 14.76 13.84 -20.32
N LEU A 130 15.71 14.00 -19.41
CA LEU A 130 15.78 13.20 -18.18
C LEU A 130 15.12 13.88 -16.98
N SER A 131 14.68 15.13 -17.13
CA SER A 131 14.10 15.99 -16.09
C SER A 131 15.04 16.21 -14.90
N LEU A 132 16.29 16.55 -15.20
CA LEU A 132 17.34 16.85 -14.21
C LEU A 132 17.42 18.36 -13.96
N ASP A 133 17.71 18.75 -12.71
CA ASP A 133 17.88 20.16 -12.38
C ASP A 133 19.23 20.68 -12.88
N SER A 134 19.20 21.58 -13.87
CA SER A 134 20.39 22.24 -14.42
C SER A 134 21.02 23.26 -13.47
N ARG A 135 20.38 23.57 -12.33
CA ARG A 135 20.90 24.49 -11.30
C ARG A 135 21.77 23.81 -10.26
N ASP A 136 21.66 22.50 -10.06
CA ASP A 136 22.45 21.77 -9.08
C ASP A 136 23.91 21.57 -9.55
N PRO A 137 24.93 22.08 -8.83
CA PRO A 137 26.33 21.88 -9.18
C PRO A 137 26.75 20.40 -9.24
N ALA A 138 26.15 19.52 -8.43
CA ALA A 138 26.48 18.09 -8.46
C ALA A 138 25.96 17.42 -9.74
N CYS A 139 24.71 17.69 -10.13
CA CYS A 139 24.17 17.27 -11.41
C CYS A 139 24.96 17.83 -12.60
N GLN A 140 25.34 19.11 -12.58
CA GLN A 140 26.19 19.71 -13.63
C GLN A 140 27.54 18.99 -13.77
N SER A 141 28.20 18.70 -12.65
CA SER A 141 29.47 17.98 -12.62
C SER A 141 29.35 16.57 -13.23
N LEU A 142 28.28 15.84 -12.88
CA LEU A 142 28.02 14.49 -13.40
C LEU A 142 27.77 14.49 -14.92
N VAL A 143 26.91 15.38 -15.43
CA VAL A 143 26.61 15.46 -16.88
C VAL A 143 27.84 15.86 -17.68
N ARG A 144 28.58 16.89 -17.25
CA ARG A 144 29.79 17.36 -17.96
C ARG A 144 30.90 16.32 -17.95
N THR A 145 31.14 15.66 -16.81
CA THR A 145 32.17 14.60 -16.71
C THR A 145 31.81 13.41 -17.59
N PHE A 146 30.54 12.99 -17.63
CA PHE A 146 30.09 11.94 -18.55
C PHE A 146 30.29 12.33 -20.02
N LEU A 147 29.88 13.53 -20.44
CA LEU A 147 30.06 14.00 -21.81
C LEU A 147 31.55 14.18 -22.18
N GLN A 148 32.41 14.54 -21.23
CA GLN A 148 33.86 14.60 -21.43
C GLN A 148 34.49 13.21 -21.64
N CYS A 149 33.93 12.15 -21.07
CA CYS A 149 34.31 10.76 -21.36
C CYS A 149 33.80 10.28 -22.73
N MET A 150 32.67 10.81 -23.21
CA MET A 150 32.06 10.46 -24.50
C MET A 150 32.58 11.28 -25.69
N TYR A 151 33.51 12.21 -25.47
CA TYR A 151 34.00 13.15 -26.47
C TYR A 151 34.71 12.45 -27.66
N GLU A 152 34.27 12.77 -28.87
CA GLU A 152 34.86 12.35 -30.13
C GLU A 152 35.42 13.56 -30.91
N ALA A 153 36.62 13.40 -31.47
CA ALA A 153 37.28 14.44 -32.27
C ALA A 153 36.73 14.47 -33.70
N ALA A 154 35.72 15.31 -33.94
CA ALA A 154 35.15 15.52 -35.27
C ALA A 154 36.01 16.47 -36.13
N PRO A 155 36.05 16.31 -37.47
CA PRO A 155 36.73 17.22 -38.40
C PRO A 155 35.92 18.53 -38.60
N SER A 156 35.74 19.29 -37.53
CA SER A 156 35.13 20.63 -37.53
C SER A 156 36.17 21.70 -37.83
N PRO A 157 35.92 22.67 -38.74
CA PRO A 157 36.83 23.79 -38.98
C PRO A 157 36.88 24.82 -37.84
N LYS A 158 36.13 24.60 -36.74
CA LYS A 158 36.08 25.52 -35.58
C LYS A 158 36.84 24.92 -34.37
N PRO A 159 38.04 25.41 -34.03
CA PRO A 159 38.74 24.97 -32.82
C PRO A 159 37.92 25.29 -31.56
N GLY A 160 37.83 24.34 -30.64
CA GLY A 160 37.17 24.49 -29.33
C GLY A 160 35.73 23.94 -29.21
N THR A 161 35.17 23.35 -30.27
CA THR A 161 33.85 22.68 -30.20
C THR A 161 34.01 21.17 -30.04
N ASN A 162 33.64 20.64 -28.87
CA ASN A 162 33.65 19.20 -28.59
C ASN A 162 32.34 18.55 -29.06
N PHE A 163 32.42 17.36 -29.66
CA PHE A 163 31.27 16.61 -30.19
C PHE A 163 31.13 15.24 -29.50
N VAL A 164 29.91 14.68 -29.53
CA VAL A 164 29.59 13.32 -29.06
C VAL A 164 28.60 12.66 -30.01
N ASP A 165 28.66 11.33 -30.20
CA ASP A 165 27.58 10.59 -30.87
C ASP A 165 26.40 10.38 -29.91
N TYR A 166 25.25 11.00 -30.19
CA TYR A 166 24.07 10.86 -29.34
C TYR A 166 23.51 9.43 -29.34
N ARG A 167 23.74 8.67 -30.43
CA ARG A 167 23.22 7.30 -30.64
C ARG A 167 23.85 6.34 -29.65
N ALA A 168 25.15 6.48 -29.43
CA ALA A 168 25.91 5.77 -28.40
C ALA A 168 25.30 6.03 -27.01
N ILE A 169 25.11 7.30 -26.64
CA ILE A 169 24.54 7.70 -25.35
C ILE A 169 23.13 7.13 -25.17
N CYS A 170 22.29 7.15 -26.21
CA CYS A 170 20.95 6.56 -26.18
C CYS A 170 20.98 5.04 -25.96
N CYS A 171 21.88 4.32 -26.64
CA CYS A 171 22.02 2.87 -26.46
C CYS A 171 22.53 2.51 -25.06
N MET A 172 23.48 3.29 -24.50
CA MET A 172 23.91 3.11 -23.11
C MET A 172 22.79 3.38 -22.11
N TRP A 173 21.97 4.40 -22.34
CA TRP A 173 20.84 4.73 -21.47
C TRP A 173 19.75 3.64 -21.48
N ASP A 174 19.47 3.06 -22.65
CA ASP A 174 18.53 1.95 -22.81
C ASP A 174 18.91 0.73 -21.94
N VAL A 175 20.22 0.47 -21.76
CA VAL A 175 20.70 -0.60 -20.86
C VAL A 175 20.27 -0.39 -19.41
N LEU A 176 20.33 0.86 -18.92
CA LEU A 176 19.97 1.22 -17.54
C LEU A 176 18.46 1.41 -17.36
N GLU A 177 17.74 1.86 -18.40
CA GLU A 177 16.28 2.04 -18.36
C GLU A 177 15.53 0.70 -18.50
N HIS A 178 16.09 -0.25 -19.26
CA HIS A 178 15.46 -1.56 -19.56
C HIS A 178 16.43 -2.75 -19.33
N PRO A 179 16.89 -2.99 -18.09
CA PRO A 179 17.91 -3.99 -17.80
C PRO A 179 17.51 -5.42 -18.18
N THR A 180 16.22 -5.78 -18.06
CA THR A 180 15.68 -7.13 -18.28
C THR A 180 15.37 -7.47 -19.74
N PHE A 181 15.63 -6.58 -20.71
CA PHE A 181 15.38 -6.88 -22.13
C PHE A 181 16.31 -7.96 -22.69
N VAL A 182 15.71 -8.97 -23.33
CA VAL A 182 16.37 -10.06 -24.06
C VAL A 182 17.31 -9.50 -25.14
N PRO A 183 18.51 -10.09 -25.39
CA PRO A 183 19.50 -9.54 -26.32
C PRO A 183 18.98 -9.15 -27.70
N LEU A 184 18.18 -10.01 -28.36
CA LEU A 184 17.59 -9.72 -29.68
C LEU A 184 16.71 -8.47 -29.69
N LYS A 185 15.87 -8.30 -28.65
CA LYS A 185 15.01 -7.12 -28.50
C LYS A 185 15.85 -5.86 -28.30
N ARG A 186 17.00 -5.97 -27.61
CA ARG A 186 17.94 -4.87 -27.39
C ARG A 186 18.65 -4.48 -28.70
N LEU A 187 19.15 -5.47 -29.45
CA LEU A 187 19.73 -5.26 -30.78
C LEU A 187 18.75 -4.61 -31.76
N SER A 188 17.47 -5.00 -31.74
CA SER A 188 16.44 -4.33 -32.55
C SER A 188 16.29 -2.85 -32.19
N ARG A 189 16.35 -2.49 -30.91
CA ARG A 189 16.25 -1.08 -30.47
C ARG A 189 17.49 -0.27 -30.82
N TRP A 190 18.67 -0.88 -30.74
CA TRP A 190 19.92 -0.21 -31.14
C TRP A 190 20.01 -0.06 -32.65
N PHE A 191 19.51 -1.03 -33.42
CA PHE A 191 19.30 -0.87 -34.85
C PHE A 191 18.42 0.34 -35.13
N ASP A 192 17.25 0.47 -34.49
CA ASP A 192 16.35 1.63 -34.67
C ASP A 192 17.02 2.99 -34.31
N ILE A 193 18.04 2.99 -33.44
CA ILE A 193 18.81 4.18 -33.05
C ILE A 193 19.93 4.51 -34.05
N TYR A 194 20.58 3.50 -34.62
CA TYR A 194 21.72 3.68 -35.54
C TYR A 194 21.36 3.65 -37.03
N CYS A 195 20.17 3.18 -37.38
CA CYS A 195 19.76 3.01 -38.76
C CYS A 195 19.62 4.33 -39.53
N THR A 196 19.81 4.24 -40.84
CA THR A 196 19.60 5.32 -41.81
C THR A 196 18.74 4.80 -42.96
N ASN A 197 18.17 5.70 -43.77
CA ASN A 197 17.53 5.27 -45.02
C ASN A 197 18.61 4.73 -45.97
N SER A 198 18.32 3.61 -46.64
CA SER A 198 19.23 3.00 -47.63
C SER A 198 19.49 3.97 -48.79
N ALA A 199 20.74 3.99 -49.26
CA ALA A 199 21.12 4.76 -50.44
C ALA A 199 20.55 4.15 -51.73
N ARG A 200 20.25 2.83 -51.71
CA ARG A 200 19.69 2.08 -52.84
C ARG A 200 18.16 2.12 -52.86
N ASP A 201 17.51 2.16 -51.70
CA ASP A 201 16.04 2.17 -51.57
C ASP A 201 15.60 3.01 -50.36
N PRO A 202 15.15 4.27 -50.55
CA PRO A 202 14.79 5.15 -49.44
C PRO A 202 13.53 4.72 -48.67
N SER A 203 12.82 3.67 -49.11
CA SER A 203 11.74 3.04 -48.33
C SER A 203 12.27 2.05 -47.28
N LYS A 204 13.52 1.61 -47.41
CA LYS A 204 14.19 0.66 -46.51
C LYS A 204 15.11 1.36 -45.54
N VAL A 205 15.09 0.84 -44.32
CA VAL A 205 15.89 1.30 -43.19
C VAL A 205 17.01 0.29 -42.94
N VAL A 206 18.26 0.75 -42.95
CA VAL A 206 19.47 -0.08 -42.92
C VAL A 206 20.55 0.51 -42.02
N LEU A 207 21.42 -0.37 -41.52
CA LEU A 207 22.61 -0.03 -40.77
C LEU A 207 23.82 -0.08 -41.72
N ARG A 208 24.62 1.00 -41.76
CA ARG A 208 25.82 1.08 -42.61
C ARG A 208 26.99 0.37 -41.95
N MET A 209 27.91 -0.20 -42.74
CA MET A 209 29.09 -0.91 -42.23
C MET A 209 29.90 -0.10 -41.19
N GLN A 210 30.05 1.22 -41.39
CA GLN A 210 30.75 2.13 -40.48
C GLN A 210 30.11 2.23 -39.07
N ASP A 211 28.79 2.04 -38.97
CA ASP A 211 27.98 2.25 -37.77
C ASP A 211 27.82 0.96 -36.93
N ILE A 212 28.09 -0.21 -37.53
CA ILE A 212 28.02 -1.52 -36.88
C ILE A 212 29.01 -1.63 -35.71
N ARG A 213 30.31 -1.36 -35.94
CA ARG A 213 31.32 -1.48 -34.89
C ARG A 213 31.03 -0.54 -33.69
N PRO A 214 30.73 0.76 -33.87
CA PRO A 214 30.28 1.63 -32.79
C PRO A 214 29.05 1.09 -32.05
N MET A 215 27.98 0.71 -32.75
CA MET A 215 26.75 0.19 -32.12
C MET A 215 27.04 -0.99 -31.18
N PHE A 216 27.95 -1.89 -31.56
CA PHE A 216 28.34 -3.04 -30.74
C PHE A 216 29.33 -2.68 -29.62
N SER A 217 30.33 -1.82 -29.85
CA SER A 217 31.34 -1.48 -28.83
C SER A 217 30.84 -0.60 -27.69
N VAL A 218 29.72 0.11 -27.88
CA VAL A 218 29.06 0.94 -26.85
C VAL A 218 28.86 0.18 -25.53
N ILE A 219 28.46 -1.09 -25.59
CA ILE A 219 28.18 -1.93 -24.41
C ILE A 219 29.44 -2.37 -23.66
N SER A 220 30.61 -2.37 -24.27
CA SER A 220 31.83 -2.93 -23.68
C SER A 220 32.24 -2.16 -22.41
N PRO A 221 32.23 -2.76 -21.20
CA PRO A 221 32.65 -2.06 -19.99
C PRO A 221 34.12 -1.63 -20.03
N ASP A 222 34.97 -2.41 -20.70
CA ASP A 222 36.41 -2.18 -20.81
C ASP A 222 36.95 -2.58 -22.21
N ALA A 223 38.27 -2.42 -22.39
CA ALA A 223 38.94 -2.76 -23.65
C ALA A 223 38.97 -4.26 -23.96
N ILE A 224 38.92 -5.13 -22.94
CA ILE A 224 38.91 -6.59 -23.12
C ILE A 224 37.56 -7.03 -23.69
N ALA A 225 36.47 -6.51 -23.11
CA ALA A 225 35.12 -6.70 -23.64
C ALA A 225 34.97 -6.21 -25.08
N GLU A 226 35.60 -5.10 -25.43
CA GLU A 226 35.60 -4.58 -26.80
C GLU A 226 36.31 -5.54 -27.77
N MET A 227 37.43 -6.15 -27.37
CA MET A 227 38.10 -7.17 -28.17
C MET A 227 37.27 -8.45 -28.33
N GLU A 228 36.54 -8.89 -27.30
CA GLU A 228 35.64 -10.05 -27.38
C GLU A 228 34.48 -9.81 -28.35
N ILE A 229 33.89 -8.61 -28.34
CA ILE A 229 32.84 -8.20 -29.29
C ILE A 229 33.39 -8.06 -30.72
N ASP A 230 34.62 -7.54 -30.88
CA ASP A 230 35.19 -7.30 -32.21
C ASP A 230 35.44 -8.58 -33.02
N VAL A 231 35.48 -9.76 -32.38
CA VAL A 231 35.44 -11.06 -33.09
C VAL A 231 34.14 -11.16 -33.90
N PHE A 232 32.98 -11.07 -33.23
CA PHE A 232 31.66 -11.15 -33.87
C PHE A 232 31.39 -10.01 -34.87
N VAL A 233 31.95 -8.81 -34.64
CA VAL A 233 31.86 -7.69 -35.60
C VAL A 233 32.66 -8.00 -36.87
N ARG A 234 33.84 -8.63 -36.76
CA ARG A 234 34.62 -9.07 -37.93
C ARG A 234 33.93 -10.20 -38.68
N ASP A 235 33.33 -11.16 -37.98
CA ASP A 235 32.55 -12.24 -38.60
C ASP A 235 31.32 -11.70 -39.33
N LEU A 236 30.61 -10.73 -38.73
CA LEU A 236 29.50 -10.02 -39.39
C LEU A 236 29.98 -9.27 -40.64
N PHE A 237 31.09 -8.54 -40.57
CA PHE A 237 31.69 -7.87 -41.73
C PHE A 237 32.13 -8.85 -42.83
N GLN A 238 32.63 -10.03 -42.46
CA GLN A 238 32.97 -11.09 -43.42
C GLN A 238 31.71 -11.59 -44.14
N SER A 239 30.65 -11.92 -43.40
CA SER A 239 29.36 -12.35 -43.97
C SER A 239 28.70 -11.28 -44.86
N MET A 240 28.89 -9.99 -44.54
CA MET A 240 28.39 -8.88 -45.37
C MET A 240 29.19 -8.73 -46.68
N ARG A 241 30.52 -8.96 -46.63
CA ARG A 241 31.40 -8.94 -47.81
C ARG A 241 31.12 -10.09 -48.76
N GLU A 242 30.84 -11.28 -48.23
CA GLU A 242 30.44 -12.46 -49.02
C GLU A 242 29.12 -12.28 -49.78
N ILE A 243 28.28 -11.33 -49.34
CA ILE A 243 26.99 -10.96 -49.95
C ILE A 243 27.11 -9.64 -50.75
N GLU A 244 28.32 -9.06 -50.88
CA GLU A 244 28.59 -7.77 -51.53
C GLU A 244 27.69 -6.60 -51.05
N SER A 245 27.31 -6.62 -49.75
CA SER A 245 26.42 -5.61 -49.17
C SER A 245 27.12 -4.76 -48.11
N GLU A 246 27.17 -3.44 -48.34
CA GLU A 246 27.64 -2.45 -47.36
C GLU A 246 26.53 -2.01 -46.37
N GLU A 247 25.30 -2.45 -46.61
CA GLU A 247 24.11 -2.14 -45.84
C GLU A 247 23.53 -3.42 -45.21
N LEU A 248 23.18 -3.36 -43.92
CA LEU A 248 22.57 -4.45 -43.16
C LEU A 248 21.14 -4.09 -42.76
N ALA A 249 20.16 -4.94 -43.08
CA ALA A 249 18.77 -4.77 -42.63
C ALA A 249 18.51 -5.50 -41.31
N LEU A 250 17.51 -5.04 -40.53
CA LEU A 250 17.15 -5.61 -39.22
C LEU A 250 16.97 -7.14 -39.24
N PRO A 251 16.27 -7.78 -40.21
CA PRO A 251 16.14 -9.24 -40.23
C PRO A 251 17.50 -9.96 -40.40
N GLY A 252 18.45 -9.36 -41.12
CA GLY A 252 19.80 -9.90 -41.28
C GLY A 252 20.60 -9.83 -39.99
N LEU A 253 20.52 -8.70 -39.27
CA LEU A 253 21.14 -8.52 -37.96
C LEU A 253 20.60 -9.51 -36.92
N LEU A 254 19.27 -9.68 -36.86
CA LEU A 254 18.63 -10.60 -35.93
C LEU A 254 18.96 -12.06 -36.26
N ARG A 255 18.93 -12.45 -37.55
CA ARG A 255 19.33 -13.80 -37.98
C ARG A 255 20.78 -14.10 -37.59
N PHE A 256 21.70 -13.17 -37.86
CA PHE A 256 23.12 -13.33 -37.46
C PHE A 256 23.26 -13.52 -35.93
N ALA A 257 22.53 -12.72 -35.14
CA ALA A 257 22.54 -12.85 -33.68
C ALA A 257 21.91 -14.15 -33.17
N ASP A 258 20.91 -14.70 -33.86
CA ASP A 258 20.32 -16.02 -33.56
C ASP A 258 21.23 -17.19 -33.93
N GLU A 259 21.94 -17.10 -35.06
CA GLU A 259 22.97 -18.07 -35.46
C GLU A 259 24.17 -18.04 -34.49
N HIS A 260 24.54 -16.87 -33.95
CA HIS A 260 25.68 -16.67 -33.06
C HIS A 260 25.27 -16.50 -31.60
N TYR A 261 24.80 -17.57 -30.94
CA TYR A 261 24.38 -17.54 -29.53
C TYR A 261 25.42 -16.93 -28.57
N GLY A 262 26.72 -17.09 -28.86
CA GLY A 262 27.81 -16.46 -28.10
C GLY A 262 27.71 -14.93 -28.03
N LEU A 263 27.29 -14.28 -29.11
CA LEU A 263 27.03 -12.84 -29.15
C LEU A 263 25.88 -12.45 -28.21
N GLN A 264 24.79 -13.23 -28.17
CA GLN A 264 23.68 -12.98 -27.25
C GLN A 264 24.10 -13.13 -25.78
N VAL A 265 24.95 -14.12 -25.48
CA VAL A 265 25.52 -14.33 -24.13
C VAL A 265 26.41 -13.16 -23.73
N LEU A 266 27.31 -12.70 -24.62
CA LEU A 266 28.16 -11.53 -24.36
C LEU A 266 27.34 -10.26 -24.14
N ILE A 267 26.37 -9.97 -25.00
CA ILE A 267 25.45 -8.83 -24.82
C ILE A 267 24.75 -8.92 -23.47
N ARG A 268 24.21 -10.08 -23.08
CA ARG A 268 23.56 -10.26 -21.77
C ARG A 268 24.54 -10.02 -20.62
N ARG A 269 25.78 -10.52 -20.71
CA ARG A 269 26.84 -10.37 -19.70
C ARG A 269 27.24 -8.90 -19.53
N PHE A 270 27.59 -8.22 -20.63
CA PHE A 270 27.97 -6.81 -20.57
C PHE A 270 26.81 -5.89 -20.18
N CYS A 271 25.56 -6.23 -20.51
CA CYS A 271 24.40 -5.52 -19.98
C CYS A 271 24.38 -5.58 -18.45
N TRP A 272 24.60 -6.77 -17.89
CA TRP A 272 24.61 -7.03 -16.45
C TRP A 272 25.76 -6.31 -15.73
N ASP A 273 26.98 -6.36 -16.29
CA ASP A 273 28.17 -5.73 -15.69
C ASP A 273 28.07 -4.20 -15.62
N ASN A 274 27.35 -3.62 -16.59
CA ASN A 274 27.07 -2.19 -16.67
C ASN A 274 25.90 -1.71 -15.80
N LEU A 275 25.15 -2.59 -15.14
CA LEU A 275 24.09 -2.18 -14.22
C LEU A 275 24.64 -1.54 -12.93
N THR A 276 23.77 -0.79 -12.25
CA THR A 276 24.04 -0.40 -10.86
C THR A 276 23.91 -1.60 -9.92
N GLU A 277 24.60 -1.55 -8.77
CA GLU A 277 24.51 -2.61 -7.75
C GLU A 277 23.08 -2.78 -7.24
N ALA A 278 22.36 -1.67 -7.00
CA ALA A 278 20.95 -1.69 -6.61
C ALA A 278 20.04 -2.40 -7.63
N GLN A 279 20.28 -2.23 -8.94
CA GLN A 279 19.54 -2.94 -9.99
C GLN A 279 19.82 -4.45 -9.99
N ARG A 280 21.09 -4.86 -9.81
CA ARG A 280 21.45 -6.28 -9.74
C ARG A 280 20.84 -6.97 -8.52
N VAL A 281 20.84 -6.29 -7.37
CA VAL A 281 20.17 -6.78 -6.14
C VAL A 281 18.66 -6.88 -6.32
N ALA A 282 18.03 -5.90 -6.98
CA ALA A 282 16.59 -5.94 -7.27
C ALA A 282 16.23 -7.13 -8.18
N ILE A 283 16.93 -7.30 -9.30
CA ILE A 283 16.67 -8.42 -10.24
C ILE A 283 16.93 -9.77 -9.56
N GLY A 284 18.03 -9.92 -8.81
CA GLY A 284 18.32 -11.14 -8.08
C GLY A 284 17.28 -11.48 -7.01
N LYS A 285 16.65 -10.46 -6.40
CA LYS A 285 15.52 -10.65 -5.50
C LYS A 285 14.25 -11.07 -6.25
N ASP A 286 13.93 -10.44 -7.37
CA ASP A 286 12.77 -10.80 -8.20
C ASP A 286 12.88 -12.25 -8.72
N GLU A 287 14.09 -12.70 -9.12
CA GLU A 287 14.37 -14.09 -9.49
C GLU A 287 14.20 -15.06 -8.30
N GLN A 288 14.64 -14.67 -7.09
CA GLN A 288 14.42 -15.46 -5.87
C GLN A 288 12.94 -15.56 -5.49
N ASP A 289 12.19 -14.44 -5.55
CA ASP A 289 10.76 -14.39 -5.24
C ASP A 289 9.95 -15.20 -6.27
N MET A 290 10.32 -15.16 -7.56
CA MET A 290 9.74 -16.02 -8.61
C MET A 290 10.06 -17.50 -8.39
N THR A 291 11.29 -17.84 -7.99
CA THR A 291 11.69 -19.22 -7.69
C THR A 291 10.94 -19.74 -6.45
N ALA A 292 10.80 -18.93 -5.41
CA ALA A 292 10.02 -19.26 -4.22
C ALA A 292 8.52 -19.46 -4.55
N ALA A 293 7.96 -18.61 -5.41
CA ALA A 293 6.58 -18.75 -5.89
C ALA A 293 6.36 -20.02 -6.73
N PHE A 294 7.35 -20.42 -7.54
CA PHE A 294 7.33 -21.69 -8.27
C PHE A 294 7.40 -22.90 -7.34
N VAL A 295 8.34 -22.91 -6.39
CA VAL A 295 8.49 -23.99 -5.40
C VAL A 295 7.23 -24.14 -4.54
N GLU A 296 6.63 -23.05 -4.08
CA GLU A 296 5.40 -23.11 -3.27
C GLU A 296 4.18 -23.53 -4.11
N ARG A 297 4.11 -23.17 -5.40
CA ARG A 297 3.10 -23.68 -6.35
C ARG A 297 3.22 -25.19 -6.54
N GLU A 298 4.43 -25.70 -6.75
CA GLU A 298 4.63 -27.15 -6.94
C GLU A 298 4.41 -27.93 -5.63
N ARG A 299 4.81 -27.36 -4.50
CA ARG A 299 4.50 -27.90 -3.16
C ARG A 299 2.99 -28.00 -2.93
N GLN A 300 2.22 -26.98 -3.31
CA GLN A 300 0.75 -27.01 -3.26
C GLN A 300 0.18 -28.04 -4.21
N HIS A 301 0.72 -28.16 -5.42
CA HIS A 301 0.34 -29.20 -6.38
C HIS A 301 0.55 -30.62 -5.81
N ILE A 302 1.72 -30.90 -5.25
CA ILE A 302 2.03 -32.18 -4.58
C ILE A 302 1.12 -32.42 -3.37
N GLN A 303 0.82 -31.40 -2.55
CA GLN A 303 -0.13 -31.52 -1.45
C GLN A 303 -1.55 -31.84 -1.94
N HIS A 304 -2.01 -31.20 -3.00
CA HIS A 304 -3.30 -31.48 -3.62
C HIS A 304 -3.34 -32.89 -4.24
N ALA A 305 -2.27 -33.33 -4.90
CA ALA A 305 -2.16 -34.69 -5.42
C ALA A 305 -2.21 -35.75 -4.30
N LYS A 306 -1.45 -35.56 -3.22
CA LYS A 306 -1.48 -36.45 -2.04
C LYS A 306 -2.86 -36.47 -1.35
N ALA A 307 -3.49 -35.31 -1.20
CA ALA A 307 -4.84 -35.21 -0.67
C ALA A 307 -5.87 -35.91 -1.57
N MET A 308 -5.75 -35.77 -2.89
CA MET A 308 -6.63 -36.42 -3.86
C MET A 308 -6.45 -37.93 -3.88
N ALA A 309 -5.21 -38.44 -3.84
CA ALA A 309 -4.92 -39.87 -3.73
C ALA A 309 -5.48 -40.47 -2.43
N TYR A 310 -5.23 -39.83 -1.28
CA TYR A 310 -5.80 -40.24 0.00
C TYR A 310 -7.34 -40.27 -0.01
N TRP A 311 -7.97 -39.29 -0.66
CA TRP A 311 -9.43 -39.23 -0.78
C TRP A 311 -10.00 -40.30 -1.73
N MET A 312 -9.30 -40.58 -2.83
CA MET A 312 -9.62 -41.69 -3.75
C MET A 312 -9.54 -43.07 -3.09
N HIS A 313 -8.64 -43.26 -2.13
CA HIS A 313 -8.53 -44.52 -1.37
C HIS A 313 -9.55 -44.67 -0.23
N ARG A 314 -10.20 -43.59 0.24
CA ARG A 314 -11.07 -43.63 1.45
C ARG A 314 -12.57 -43.39 1.24
N GLU A 315 -13.03 -42.85 0.11
CA GLU A 315 -14.47 -42.56 -0.09
C GLU A 315 -15.14 -43.39 -1.21
N PRO A 316 -16.43 -43.78 -1.06
CA PRO A 316 -17.16 -44.54 -2.08
C PRO A 316 -17.30 -43.77 -3.40
N ARG A 317 -17.06 -44.47 -4.53
CA ARG A 317 -17.08 -43.93 -5.91
C ARG A 317 -18.27 -42.98 -6.23
N LYS A 318 -19.44 -43.22 -5.63
CA LYS A 318 -20.66 -42.39 -5.79
C LYS A 318 -20.50 -40.92 -5.32
N ARG A 319 -19.68 -40.65 -4.29
CA ARG A 319 -19.39 -39.26 -3.83
C ARG A 319 -18.43 -38.53 -4.77
N PHE A 320 -17.43 -39.23 -5.30
CA PHE A 320 -16.51 -38.66 -6.29
C PHE A 320 -17.23 -38.23 -7.58
N GLY A 321 -18.25 -38.99 -8.01
CA GLY A 321 -19.16 -38.58 -9.09
C GLY A 321 -19.90 -37.26 -8.79
N ARG A 322 -20.46 -37.11 -7.57
CA ARG A 322 -21.10 -35.85 -7.13
C ARG A 322 -20.10 -34.69 -7.06
N TRP A 323 -18.86 -34.93 -6.66
CA TRP A 323 -17.81 -33.89 -6.65
C TRP A 323 -17.37 -33.47 -8.06
N LYS A 324 -17.25 -34.41 -9.00
CA LYS A 324 -17.03 -34.09 -10.43
C LYS A 324 -18.17 -33.22 -10.96
N LEU A 325 -19.42 -33.60 -10.71
CA LEU A 325 -20.60 -32.83 -11.12
C LEU A 325 -20.60 -31.42 -10.49
N PHE A 326 -20.27 -31.30 -9.20
CA PHE A 326 -20.14 -30.02 -8.51
C PHE A 326 -19.03 -29.15 -9.11
N ARG A 327 -17.85 -29.71 -9.41
CA ARG A 327 -16.73 -28.97 -10.00
C ARG A 327 -17.02 -28.55 -11.44
N GLU A 328 -17.70 -29.40 -12.21
CA GLU A 328 -18.17 -29.07 -13.55
C GLU A 328 -19.22 -27.95 -13.51
N ASN A 329 -20.21 -28.05 -12.62
CA ASN A 329 -21.19 -26.98 -12.40
C ASN A 329 -20.54 -25.68 -11.92
N SER A 330 -19.52 -25.74 -11.06
CA SER A 330 -18.73 -24.57 -10.63
C SER A 330 -17.95 -23.94 -11.79
N LEU A 331 -17.40 -24.75 -12.70
CA LEU A 331 -16.76 -24.25 -13.92
C LEU A 331 -17.77 -23.65 -14.91
N ARG A 332 -18.97 -24.24 -15.05
CA ARG A 332 -20.08 -23.70 -15.84
C ARG A 332 -20.56 -22.36 -15.27
N LEU A 333 -20.72 -22.25 -13.95
CA LEU A 333 -21.01 -20.99 -13.24
C LEU A 333 -19.95 -19.94 -13.50
N LYS A 334 -18.66 -20.22 -13.27
CA LYS A 334 -17.57 -19.26 -13.53
C LYS A 334 -17.48 -18.82 -15.00
N ARG A 335 -17.80 -19.70 -15.96
CA ARG A 335 -17.92 -19.34 -17.39
C ARG A 335 -19.15 -18.46 -17.64
N GLY A 336 -20.26 -18.73 -16.97
CA GLY A 336 -21.47 -17.90 -16.96
C GLY A 336 -21.21 -16.51 -16.41
N ASP A 337 -20.56 -16.39 -15.25
CA ASP A 337 -20.16 -15.12 -14.64
C ASP A 337 -19.22 -14.34 -15.57
N GLY A 338 -18.18 -15.00 -16.10
CA GLY A 338 -17.25 -14.40 -17.07
C GLY A 338 -17.91 -14.03 -18.41
N HIS A 339 -19.05 -14.61 -18.76
CA HIS A 339 -19.88 -14.21 -19.91
C HIS A 339 -20.80 -13.04 -19.54
N ALA A 340 -21.43 -13.06 -18.36
CA ALA A 340 -22.28 -11.98 -17.84
C ALA A 340 -21.47 -10.68 -17.69
N VAL A 341 -20.27 -10.75 -17.12
CA VAL A 341 -19.32 -9.63 -17.01
C VAL A 341 -18.94 -9.08 -18.39
N ARG A 342 -18.55 -9.93 -19.35
CA ARG A 342 -18.28 -9.49 -20.74
C ARG A 342 -19.50 -8.86 -21.41
N THR A 343 -20.69 -9.36 -21.13
CA THR A 343 -21.96 -8.82 -21.65
C THR A 343 -22.30 -7.47 -20.99
N GLN A 344 -22.03 -7.30 -19.70
CA GLN A 344 -22.14 -6.00 -19.02
C GLN A 344 -21.14 -4.99 -19.57
N TYR A 345 -19.86 -5.35 -19.77
CA TYR A 345 -18.90 -4.47 -20.43
C TYR A 345 -19.34 -4.06 -21.84
N ARG A 346 -19.82 -5.00 -22.67
CA ARG A 346 -20.39 -4.69 -23.99
C ARG A 346 -21.61 -3.76 -23.90
N LYS A 347 -22.50 -3.93 -22.90
CA LYS A 347 -23.63 -3.02 -22.64
C LYS A 347 -23.14 -1.64 -22.19
N GLY A 348 -22.14 -1.57 -21.32
CA GLY A 348 -21.50 -0.33 -20.84
C GLY A 348 -20.83 0.45 -21.97
N ILE A 349 -20.07 -0.21 -22.84
CA ILE A 349 -19.49 0.41 -24.04
C ILE A 349 -20.58 0.94 -24.98
N LYS A 350 -21.63 0.16 -25.26
CA LYS A 350 -22.79 0.64 -26.03
C LYS A 350 -23.49 1.83 -25.37
N TYR A 351 -23.59 1.86 -24.05
CA TYR A 351 -24.13 2.99 -23.29
C TYR A 351 -23.24 4.23 -23.38
N LEU A 352 -21.92 4.10 -23.23
CA LEU A 352 -20.95 5.20 -23.38
C LEU A 352 -20.96 5.78 -24.81
N VAL A 353 -21.04 4.92 -25.84
CA VAL A 353 -21.19 5.35 -27.24
C VAL A 353 -22.50 6.11 -27.44
N ARG A 354 -23.63 5.61 -26.92
CA ARG A 354 -24.92 6.32 -26.94
C ARG A 354 -24.87 7.65 -26.18
N ASN A 355 -24.19 7.69 -25.03
CA ASN A 355 -24.05 8.91 -24.24
C ASN A 355 -23.19 9.95 -24.98
N ARG A 356 -22.07 9.55 -25.60
CA ARG A 356 -21.27 10.42 -26.48
C ARG A 356 -22.11 10.99 -27.63
N LEU A 357 -22.92 10.15 -28.29
CA LEU A 357 -23.84 10.60 -29.35
C LEU A 357 -24.91 11.56 -28.82
N ARG A 358 -25.48 11.30 -27.64
CA ARG A 358 -26.44 12.20 -26.95
C ARG A 358 -25.80 13.55 -26.62
N VAL A 359 -24.57 13.58 -26.08
CA VAL A 359 -23.83 14.81 -25.79
C VAL A 359 -23.52 15.59 -27.06
N LEU A 360 -23.13 14.93 -28.16
CA LEU A 360 -22.93 15.57 -29.46
C LEU A 360 -24.25 16.13 -30.03
N TRP A 361 -25.36 15.40 -29.90
CA TRP A 361 -26.69 15.88 -30.28
C TRP A 361 -27.12 17.09 -29.43
N MET A 362 -26.95 17.04 -28.10
CA MET A 362 -27.23 18.16 -27.21
C MET A 362 -26.41 19.40 -27.58
N LYS A 363 -25.11 19.26 -27.89
CA LYS A 363 -24.28 20.38 -28.37
C LYS A 363 -24.79 20.97 -29.70
N ARG A 364 -25.26 20.13 -30.63
CA ARG A 364 -25.91 20.60 -31.89
C ARG A 364 -27.22 21.34 -31.60
N MET A 365 -28.08 20.79 -30.74
CA MET A 365 -29.34 21.43 -30.34
C MET A 365 -29.12 22.75 -29.61
N LEU A 366 -28.11 22.85 -28.76
CA LEU A 366 -27.75 24.09 -28.06
C LEU A 366 -27.24 25.15 -29.06
N GLY A 367 -26.43 24.76 -30.05
CA GLY A 367 -26.05 25.64 -31.16
C GLY A 367 -27.23 26.07 -32.04
N ALA A 368 -28.22 25.19 -32.26
CA ALA A 368 -29.45 25.53 -32.97
C ALA A 368 -30.35 26.48 -32.15
N ALA A 369 -30.47 26.24 -30.84
CA ALA A 369 -31.21 27.10 -29.92
C ALA A 369 -30.58 28.50 -29.82
N VAL A 370 -29.25 28.62 -29.76
CA VAL A 370 -28.55 29.92 -29.81
C VAL A 370 -28.82 30.65 -31.12
N LYS A 371 -28.79 29.95 -32.27
CA LYS A 371 -29.15 30.54 -33.58
C LYS A 371 -30.62 30.96 -33.66
N GLN A 372 -31.52 30.21 -33.02
CA GLN A 372 -32.94 30.56 -32.98
C GLN A 372 -33.20 31.72 -32.02
N TYR A 373 -32.50 31.77 -30.89
CA TYR A 373 -32.54 32.89 -29.95
C TYR A 373 -32.06 34.18 -30.59
N THR A 374 -30.90 34.19 -31.27
CA THR A 374 -30.43 35.39 -31.97
C THR A 374 -31.38 35.80 -33.11
N ARG A 375 -31.91 34.86 -33.90
CA ARG A 375 -32.95 35.17 -34.89
C ARG A 375 -34.22 35.76 -34.28
N CYS A 376 -34.67 35.22 -33.15
CA CYS A 376 -35.85 35.69 -32.45
C CYS A 376 -35.62 37.08 -31.86
N LEU A 377 -34.43 37.34 -31.32
CA LEU A 377 -34.01 38.64 -30.77
C LEU A 377 -33.83 39.70 -31.86
N CYS A 378 -33.32 39.33 -33.04
CA CYS A 378 -33.35 40.19 -34.22
C CYS A 378 -34.77 40.48 -34.70
N ARG A 379 -35.68 39.48 -34.66
CA ARG A 379 -37.10 39.70 -34.95
C ARG A 379 -37.75 40.63 -33.95
N THR A 380 -37.65 40.40 -32.64
CA THR A 380 -38.26 41.30 -31.64
C THR A 380 -37.66 42.70 -31.66
N ALA A 381 -36.38 42.87 -32.01
CA ALA A 381 -35.80 44.19 -32.26
C ALA A 381 -36.39 44.86 -33.53
N TYR A 382 -36.59 44.10 -34.60
CA TYR A 382 -37.22 44.59 -35.83
C TYR A 382 -38.72 44.87 -35.67
N ASP A 383 -39.44 44.00 -34.96
CA ASP A 383 -40.85 44.15 -34.58
C ASP A 383 -41.01 45.36 -33.66
N GLY A 384 -40.10 45.57 -32.69
CA GLY A 384 -40.07 46.78 -31.87
C GLY A 384 -39.80 48.05 -32.67
N TRP A 385 -38.89 48.00 -33.64
CA TRP A 385 -38.61 49.11 -34.56
C TRP A 385 -39.79 49.38 -35.51
N TRP A 386 -40.44 48.34 -36.02
CA TRP A 386 -41.66 48.41 -36.82
C TRP A 386 -42.84 48.95 -36.01
N SER A 387 -43.03 48.51 -34.76
CA SER A 387 -44.00 49.04 -33.82
C SER A 387 -43.73 50.51 -33.50
N PHE A 388 -42.47 50.92 -33.33
CA PHE A 388 -42.11 52.33 -33.16
C PHE A 388 -42.41 53.16 -34.42
N TRP A 389 -42.07 52.65 -35.61
CA TRP A 389 -42.33 53.33 -36.88
C TRP A 389 -43.84 53.44 -37.18
N THR A 390 -44.60 52.36 -37.01
CA THR A 390 -46.06 52.34 -37.15
C THR A 390 -46.74 53.20 -36.09
N SER A 391 -46.31 53.17 -34.83
CA SER A 391 -46.83 54.08 -33.78
C SER A 391 -46.52 55.55 -34.09
N SER A 392 -45.36 55.84 -34.70
CA SER A 392 -45.03 57.20 -35.15
C SER A 392 -45.91 57.65 -36.31
N LYS A 393 -46.23 56.75 -37.26
CA LYS A 393 -47.17 57.02 -38.37
C LYS A 393 -48.62 57.13 -37.91
N GLU A 394 -49.04 56.29 -36.96
CA GLU A 394 -50.32 56.39 -36.24
C GLU A 394 -50.43 57.73 -35.50
N LEU A 395 -49.37 58.18 -34.81
CA LEU A 395 -49.33 59.49 -34.14
C LEU A 395 -49.44 60.65 -35.15
N GLU A 396 -48.73 60.58 -36.27
CA GLU A 396 -48.78 61.58 -37.35
C GLU A 396 -50.18 61.64 -38.01
N TRP A 397 -50.81 60.48 -38.19
CA TRP A 397 -52.19 60.35 -38.67
C TRP A 397 -53.21 60.82 -37.61
N LEU A 398 -53.01 60.50 -36.34
CA LEU A 398 -53.87 60.92 -35.22
C LEU A 398 -53.79 62.43 -34.99
N ALA A 399 -52.60 63.04 -35.12
CA ALA A 399 -52.43 64.49 -35.08
C ALA A 399 -53.17 65.17 -36.26
N SER A 400 -53.07 64.58 -37.46
CA SER A 400 -53.81 65.03 -38.65
C SER A 400 -55.34 64.87 -38.49
N GLN A 401 -55.79 63.77 -37.89
CA GLN A 401 -57.17 63.50 -37.52
C GLN A 401 -57.68 64.42 -36.41
N GLN A 402 -56.86 64.76 -35.42
CA GLN A 402 -57.21 65.73 -34.37
C GLN A 402 -57.34 67.13 -34.95
N SER A 403 -56.44 67.55 -35.85
CA SER A 403 -56.59 68.78 -36.65
C SER A 403 -57.95 68.81 -37.38
N TYR A 404 -58.29 67.74 -38.11
CA TYR A 404 -59.54 67.62 -38.84
C TYR A 404 -60.79 67.55 -37.93
N LYS A 405 -60.69 66.90 -36.77
CA LYS A 405 -61.74 66.85 -35.74
C LYS A 405 -61.92 68.20 -35.05
N HIS A 406 -60.86 68.96 -34.84
CA HIS A 406 -60.94 70.30 -34.26
C HIS A 406 -61.63 71.27 -35.24
N TYR A 407 -61.36 71.13 -36.54
CA TYR A 407 -62.05 71.86 -37.61
C TYR A 407 -63.56 71.51 -37.70
N THR A 408 -63.91 70.22 -37.63
CA THR A 408 -65.31 69.77 -37.72
C THR A 408 -66.13 69.98 -36.43
N MET A 409 -65.51 69.98 -35.25
CA MET A 409 -66.19 70.30 -33.98
C MET A 409 -66.67 71.76 -33.92
N THR A 410 -65.90 72.70 -34.47
CA THR A 410 -66.33 74.11 -34.59
C THR A 410 -67.59 74.25 -35.45
N LEU A 411 -67.74 73.41 -36.48
CA LEU A 411 -68.89 73.41 -37.40
C LEU A 411 -70.13 72.71 -36.80
N LEU A 412 -69.94 71.69 -35.96
CA LEU A 412 -71.04 70.89 -35.37
C LEU A 412 -71.66 71.53 -34.11
N HIS A 413 -70.96 72.47 -33.47
CA HIS A 413 -71.45 73.11 -32.24
C HIS A 413 -72.74 73.93 -32.47
N GLU A 414 -72.90 74.54 -33.65
CA GLU A 414 -74.12 75.27 -34.02
C GLU A 414 -75.33 74.33 -34.22
N ILE A 415 -75.10 73.15 -34.79
CA ILE A 415 -76.13 72.12 -35.02
C ILE A 415 -76.58 71.49 -33.70
N PHE A 416 -75.66 71.25 -32.76
CA PHE A 416 -76.00 70.69 -31.44
C PHE A 416 -76.90 71.63 -30.62
N ALA A 417 -76.66 72.95 -30.68
CA ALA A 417 -77.48 73.95 -30.00
C ALA A 417 -78.94 73.96 -30.50
N ALA A 418 -79.21 73.56 -31.76
CA ALA A 418 -80.57 73.42 -32.29
C ALA A 418 -81.27 72.15 -31.76
N LEU A 419 -80.55 71.02 -31.64
CA LEU A 419 -81.10 69.75 -31.15
C LEU A 419 -81.47 69.79 -29.66
N VAL A 420 -80.70 70.50 -28.84
CA VAL A 420 -80.99 70.65 -27.40
C VAL A 420 -82.35 71.32 -27.15
N ARG A 421 -82.75 72.29 -28.00
CA ARG A 421 -84.07 72.95 -27.90
C ARG A 421 -85.23 71.95 -28.15
N ASN A 422 -85.13 71.14 -29.20
CA ASN A 422 -86.14 70.13 -29.56
C ASN A 422 -86.26 69.01 -28.49
N ALA A 423 -85.14 68.63 -27.85
CA ALA A 423 -85.14 67.64 -26.77
C ALA A 423 -85.87 68.10 -25.49
N HIS A 424 -85.99 69.41 -25.26
CA HIS A 424 -86.77 69.95 -24.13
C HIS A 424 -88.28 69.82 -24.35
N GLU A 425 -88.77 70.12 -25.54
CA GLU A 425 -90.20 70.00 -25.90
C GLU A 425 -90.71 68.54 -25.78
N GLN A 426 -89.89 67.55 -26.17
CA GLN A 426 -90.23 66.13 -26.01
C GLN A 426 -90.29 65.63 -24.55
N ARG A 427 -89.69 66.34 -23.59
CA ARG A 427 -89.72 65.94 -22.17
C ARG A 427 -91.04 66.35 -21.49
N GLU A 428 -91.67 67.44 -21.93
CA GLU A 428 -92.95 67.87 -21.38
C GLU A 428 -94.14 67.00 -21.83
N SER A 429 -94.12 66.54 -23.08
CA SER A 429 -95.16 65.64 -23.60
C SER A 429 -95.17 64.28 -22.88
N LYS A 430 -94.01 63.70 -22.56
CA LYS A 430 -93.91 62.43 -21.84
C LYS A 430 -94.43 62.48 -20.39
N ARG A 431 -94.30 63.62 -19.69
CA ARG A 431 -94.86 63.78 -18.32
C ARG A 431 -96.38 63.65 -18.30
N LYS A 432 -97.08 64.17 -19.31
CA LYS A 432 -98.55 64.10 -19.44
C LYS A 432 -99.07 62.68 -19.70
N LEU A 433 -98.25 61.78 -20.25
CA LEU A 433 -98.60 60.38 -20.49
C LEU A 433 -98.52 59.53 -19.22
N LEU A 434 -97.48 59.72 -18.41
CA LEU A 434 -97.21 58.94 -17.19
C LEU A 434 -98.32 59.05 -16.14
N GLN A 435 -98.93 60.24 -16.01
CA GLN A 435 -100.04 60.47 -15.07
C GLN A 435 -101.30 59.64 -15.39
N ARG A 436 -101.53 59.24 -16.65
CA ARG A 436 -102.68 58.39 -17.03
C ARG A 436 -102.49 56.90 -16.72
N ILE A 437 -101.24 56.43 -16.70
CA ILE A 437 -100.92 55.01 -16.49
C ILE A 437 -101.09 54.60 -15.02
N MET A 438 -100.74 55.50 -14.08
CA MET A 438 -100.83 55.21 -12.65
C MET A 438 -102.26 54.96 -12.16
N ALA A 439 -103.27 55.61 -12.76
CA ALA A 439 -104.67 55.44 -12.40
C ALA A 439 -105.24 54.04 -12.72
N LEU A 440 -104.70 53.34 -13.73
CA LEU A 440 -105.16 52.01 -14.14
C LEU A 440 -104.59 50.86 -13.28
N LEU A 441 -103.50 51.10 -12.55
CA LEU A 441 -102.84 50.10 -11.71
C LEU A 441 -103.50 49.89 -10.34
N GLN A 442 -104.33 50.82 -9.87
CA GLN A 442 -105.01 50.69 -8.58
C GLN A 442 -106.27 49.81 -8.64
N ASP A 443 -106.96 49.73 -9.79
CA ASP A 443 -108.20 48.94 -9.93
C ASP A 443 -107.97 47.42 -10.06
N THR A 444 -106.79 47.01 -10.53
CA THR A 444 -106.45 45.59 -10.71
C THR A 444 -106.07 44.91 -9.39
N ASN A 445 -105.47 45.63 -8.46
CA ASN A 445 -104.90 45.07 -7.22
C ASN A 445 -106.00 44.57 -6.25
N ASN A 446 -107.14 45.26 -6.22
CA ASN A 446 -108.28 44.91 -5.35
C ASN A 446 -108.95 43.57 -5.68
N LYS A 447 -108.78 43.06 -6.92
CA LYS A 447 -109.38 41.80 -7.39
C LYS A 447 -108.55 40.55 -7.06
N LEU A 448 -107.30 40.72 -6.61
CA LEU A 448 -106.39 39.62 -6.28
C LEU A 448 -106.48 39.13 -4.82
N LEU A 449 -106.80 40.04 -3.88
CA LEU A 449 -106.84 39.75 -2.44
C LEU A 449 -107.94 38.76 -2.03
N THR A 450 -109.07 38.73 -2.74
CA THR A 450 -110.20 37.83 -2.43
C THR A 450 -109.91 36.36 -2.73
N ASN A 451 -109.02 36.06 -3.68
CA ASN A 451 -108.72 34.68 -4.07
C ASN A 451 -107.72 33.98 -3.15
N MET A 452 -106.82 34.70 -2.46
CA MET A 452 -105.79 34.08 -1.61
C MET A 452 -106.34 33.46 -0.31
N LEU A 453 -107.47 33.96 0.19
CA LEU A 453 -108.07 33.51 1.46
C LEU A 453 -108.69 32.10 1.40
N SER A 454 -109.03 31.59 0.20
CA SER A 454 -109.62 30.26 0.03
C SER A 454 -108.57 29.14 0.07
N ALA A 455 -107.40 29.36 -0.54
CA ALA A 455 -106.33 28.36 -0.65
C ALA A 455 -105.68 28.00 0.70
N TRP A 456 -105.65 28.93 1.66
CA TRP A 456 -104.97 28.76 2.95
C TRP A 456 -105.61 27.67 3.83
N LYS A 457 -106.95 27.52 3.81
CA LYS A 457 -107.67 26.56 4.66
C LYS A 457 -107.36 25.09 4.32
N TYR A 458 -107.07 24.79 3.05
CA TYR A 458 -106.75 23.43 2.59
C TYR A 458 -105.37 22.94 3.06
N PHE A 459 -104.41 23.85 3.28
CA PHE A 459 -103.01 23.48 3.55
C PHE A 459 -102.75 23.00 4.99
N VAL A 460 -103.61 23.40 5.94
CA VAL A 460 -103.42 23.14 7.38
C VAL A 460 -103.71 21.68 7.77
N GLU A 461 -104.65 21.01 7.10
CA GLU A 461 -104.99 19.61 7.40
C GLU A 461 -103.90 18.62 6.94
N LEU A 462 -103.19 18.95 5.87
CA LEU A 462 -102.15 18.09 5.28
C LEU A 462 -100.92 17.96 6.20
N GLN A 463 -100.55 19.02 6.93
CA GLN A 463 -99.38 19.00 7.81
C GLN A 463 -99.51 18.05 9.02
N LYS A 464 -100.74 17.76 9.49
CA LYS A 464 -100.92 16.88 10.66
C LYS A 464 -100.58 15.42 10.37
N ARG A 465 -100.82 14.92 9.15
CA ARG A 465 -100.54 13.53 8.77
C ARG A 465 -99.04 13.26 8.59
N ASN A 466 -98.29 14.20 8.01
CA ASN A 466 -96.85 14.01 7.75
C ASN A 466 -96.00 13.90 9.03
N ARG A 467 -96.40 14.55 10.13
CA ARG A 467 -95.63 14.51 11.40
C ARG A 467 -95.67 13.15 12.11
N GLN A 468 -96.68 12.32 11.86
CA GLN A 468 -96.78 10.99 12.47
C GLN A 468 -95.92 9.95 11.75
N ALA A 469 -95.79 10.04 10.42
CA ALA A 469 -94.97 9.12 9.63
C ALA A 469 -93.45 9.32 9.83
N ALA A 470 -93.01 10.56 10.06
CA ALA A 470 -91.59 10.87 10.28
C ALA A 470 -91.01 10.18 11.52
N LYS A 471 -91.75 10.21 12.64
CA LYS A 471 -91.28 9.68 13.93
C LYS A 471 -91.00 8.17 13.88
N THR A 472 -91.86 7.40 13.22
CA THR A 472 -91.68 5.95 13.02
C THR A 472 -90.48 5.58 12.14
N GLN A 473 -89.99 6.51 11.32
CA GLN A 473 -88.82 6.27 10.47
C GLN A 473 -87.50 6.55 11.21
N GLU A 474 -87.49 7.54 12.12
CA GLU A 474 -86.33 7.88 12.95
C GLU A 474 -85.99 6.74 13.93
N ASP A 475 -87.00 6.13 14.58
CA ASP A 475 -86.82 5.02 15.53
C ASP A 475 -86.21 3.75 14.88
N LEU A 476 -86.52 3.48 13.60
CA LEU A 476 -85.93 2.36 12.85
C LEU A 476 -84.46 2.61 12.46
N ILE A 477 -84.11 3.85 12.14
CA ILE A 477 -82.74 4.23 11.79
C ILE A 477 -81.83 4.16 13.02
N ALA A 478 -82.31 4.59 14.19
CA ALA A 478 -81.56 4.53 15.45
C ALA A 478 -81.12 3.09 15.80
N ASN A 479 -82.05 2.13 15.73
CA ASN A 479 -81.76 0.72 16.04
C ASN A 479 -80.77 0.08 15.05
N MET A 480 -80.80 0.47 13.78
CA MET A 480 -79.85 -0.03 12.77
C MET A 480 -78.42 0.48 13.04
N VAL A 481 -78.28 1.74 13.47
CA VAL A 481 -76.97 2.35 13.80
C VAL A 481 -76.32 1.70 15.02
N GLU A 482 -77.08 1.31 16.05
CA GLU A 482 -76.52 0.59 17.21
C GLU A 482 -76.03 -0.82 16.83
N PHE A 483 -76.77 -1.54 15.97
CA PHE A 483 -76.35 -2.87 15.50
C PHE A 483 -75.06 -2.82 14.66
N ASP A 484 -74.94 -1.82 13.78
CA ASP A 484 -73.73 -1.57 12.99
C ASP A 484 -72.54 -1.07 13.83
N ARG A 485 -72.80 -0.50 15.01
CA ARG A 485 -71.75 -0.16 15.98
C ARG A 485 -71.23 -1.42 16.68
N TYR A 486 -72.11 -2.26 17.21
CA TYR A 486 -71.74 -3.51 17.89
C TYR A 486 -70.89 -4.45 17.00
N ARG A 487 -71.26 -4.58 15.72
CA ARG A 487 -70.46 -5.36 14.75
C ARG A 487 -69.06 -4.80 14.53
N ARG A 488 -68.88 -3.48 14.54
CA ARG A 488 -67.56 -2.84 14.39
C ARG A 488 -66.69 -3.08 15.63
N GLU A 489 -67.26 -2.92 16.81
CA GLU A 489 -66.55 -3.16 18.08
C GLU A 489 -66.07 -4.63 18.18
N GLN A 490 -66.87 -5.62 17.76
CA GLN A 490 -66.40 -7.01 17.69
C GLN A 490 -65.29 -7.25 16.66
N PHE A 491 -65.41 -6.70 15.46
CA PHE A 491 -64.39 -6.85 14.40
C PHE A 491 -63.05 -6.18 14.79
N GLU A 492 -63.10 -5.07 15.52
CA GLU A 492 -61.91 -4.41 16.05
C GLU A 492 -61.23 -5.26 17.14
N MET A 493 -61.98 -5.84 18.08
CA MET A 493 -61.42 -6.77 19.08
C MET A 493 -60.77 -8.01 18.45
N GLU A 494 -61.44 -8.67 17.49
CA GLU A 494 -60.86 -9.83 16.78
C GLU A 494 -59.55 -9.47 16.06
N ARG A 495 -59.47 -8.26 15.51
CA ARG A 495 -58.28 -7.75 14.84
C ARG A 495 -57.14 -7.42 15.81
N GLU A 496 -57.45 -6.88 17.00
CA GLU A 496 -56.46 -6.64 18.05
C GLU A 496 -55.90 -7.95 18.62
N ASP A 497 -56.73 -8.98 18.82
CA ASP A 497 -56.30 -10.31 19.24
C ASP A 497 -55.44 -11.01 18.16
N ALA A 498 -55.78 -10.85 16.88
CA ALA A 498 -54.96 -11.35 15.78
C ALA A 498 -53.57 -10.67 15.73
N ILE A 499 -53.48 -9.36 15.99
CA ILE A 499 -52.21 -8.64 16.08
C ILE A 499 -51.42 -9.08 17.33
N SER A 500 -52.08 -9.21 18.49
CA SER A 500 -51.49 -9.67 19.75
C SER A 500 -50.90 -11.08 19.65
N THR A 501 -51.58 -11.99 18.94
CA THR A 501 -51.08 -13.36 18.70
C THR A 501 -49.92 -13.37 17.69
N GLN A 502 -49.97 -12.55 16.65
CA GLN A 502 -48.86 -12.39 15.71
C GLN A 502 -47.60 -11.84 16.40
N MET A 503 -47.72 -10.78 17.22
CA MET A 503 -46.58 -10.21 17.95
C MET A 503 -45.91 -11.24 18.86
N ARG A 504 -46.68 -12.02 19.62
CA ARG A 504 -46.15 -13.10 20.47
C ARG A 504 -45.43 -14.19 19.65
N ALA A 505 -45.93 -14.51 18.45
CA ALA A 505 -45.26 -15.45 17.55
C ALA A 505 -43.94 -14.89 16.98
N GLU A 506 -43.89 -13.59 16.65
CA GLU A 506 -42.70 -12.90 16.18
C GLU A 506 -41.63 -12.78 17.29
N GLU A 507 -42.02 -12.47 18.53
CA GLU A 507 -41.13 -12.47 19.70
C GLU A 507 -40.49 -13.84 19.95
N LEU A 508 -41.29 -14.92 19.90
CA LEU A 508 -40.78 -16.29 20.02
C LEU A 508 -39.81 -16.64 18.88
N ALA A 509 -40.12 -16.21 17.65
CA ALA A 509 -39.22 -16.37 16.50
C ALA A 509 -37.92 -15.57 16.68
N ASP A 510 -37.96 -14.38 17.28
CA ASP A 510 -36.78 -13.58 17.62
C ASP A 510 -35.91 -14.19 18.71
N ILE A 511 -36.53 -14.71 19.78
CA ILE A 511 -35.82 -15.47 20.82
C ILE A 511 -35.13 -16.69 20.19
N GLU A 512 -35.79 -17.41 19.29
CA GLU A 512 -35.18 -18.56 18.61
C GLU A 512 -34.09 -18.15 17.60
N ARG A 513 -34.27 -17.05 16.85
CA ARG A 513 -33.23 -16.45 16.00
C ARG A 513 -32.00 -16.07 16.83
N ALA A 514 -32.19 -15.39 17.96
CA ALA A 514 -31.12 -15.00 18.88
C ALA A 514 -30.40 -16.23 19.47
N ARG A 515 -31.13 -17.29 19.86
CA ARG A 515 -30.55 -18.56 20.31
C ARG A 515 -29.71 -19.23 19.21
N LYS A 516 -30.22 -19.29 17.98
CA LYS A 516 -29.50 -19.83 16.80
C LYS A 516 -28.23 -19.02 16.49
N VAL A 517 -28.26 -17.69 16.63
CA VAL A 517 -27.08 -16.82 16.49
C VAL A 517 -26.05 -17.08 17.59
N ARG A 518 -26.45 -17.10 18.86
CA ARG A 518 -25.56 -17.42 20.00
C ARG A 518 -24.88 -18.78 19.84
N PHE A 519 -25.62 -19.81 19.42
CA PHE A 519 -25.06 -21.15 19.17
C PHE A 519 -24.03 -21.16 18.02
N ARG A 520 -24.31 -20.46 16.91
CA ARG A 520 -23.36 -20.29 15.81
C ARG A 520 -22.09 -19.57 16.26
N GLU A 521 -22.22 -18.55 17.10
CA GLU A 521 -21.08 -17.79 17.63
C GLU A 521 -20.23 -18.61 18.61
N GLN A 522 -20.86 -19.33 19.56
CA GLN A 522 -20.16 -20.28 20.43
C GLN A 522 -19.43 -21.37 19.63
N THR A 523 -20.06 -21.92 18.58
CA THR A 523 -19.44 -22.91 17.68
C THR A 523 -18.23 -22.32 16.95
N ARG A 524 -18.33 -21.07 16.47
CA ARG A 524 -17.23 -20.34 15.83
C ARG A 524 -16.07 -20.10 16.82
N GLN A 525 -16.37 -19.68 18.06
CA GLN A 525 -15.37 -19.48 19.11
C GLN A 525 -14.66 -20.80 19.46
N ALA A 526 -15.40 -21.91 19.62
CA ALA A 526 -14.82 -23.23 19.87
C ALA A 526 -13.89 -23.68 18.73
N TYR A 527 -14.25 -23.43 17.47
CA TYR A 527 -13.38 -23.70 16.31
C TYR A 527 -12.11 -22.83 16.32
N VAL A 528 -12.24 -21.52 16.60
CA VAL A 528 -11.09 -20.60 16.71
C VAL A 528 -10.14 -21.03 17.83
N ASN A 529 -10.67 -21.40 19.00
CA ASN A 529 -9.86 -21.86 20.13
C ASN A 529 -9.14 -23.19 19.82
N ARG A 530 -9.80 -24.13 19.14
CA ARG A 530 -9.16 -25.36 18.63
C ARG A 530 -8.05 -25.04 17.62
N LYS A 531 -8.25 -24.07 16.73
CA LYS A 531 -7.24 -23.61 15.76
C LYS A 531 -6.02 -23.00 16.45
N ILE A 532 -6.23 -22.13 17.45
CA ILE A 532 -5.16 -21.51 18.25
C ILE A 532 -4.38 -22.61 18.99
N LYS A 533 -5.04 -23.51 19.72
CA LYS A 533 -4.40 -24.61 20.45
C LYS A 533 -3.57 -25.51 19.53
N LYS A 534 -4.05 -25.80 18.31
CA LYS A 534 -3.29 -26.56 17.30
C LYS A 534 -2.04 -25.79 16.82
N GLN A 535 -2.14 -24.46 16.64
CA GLN A 535 -0.98 -23.62 16.30
C GLN A 535 0.04 -23.54 17.43
N GLU A 536 -0.40 -23.49 18.69
CA GLU A 536 0.46 -23.56 19.86
C GLU A 536 1.19 -24.90 19.95
N GLN A 537 0.47 -26.01 19.79
CA GLN A 537 1.05 -27.36 19.75
C GLN A 537 2.12 -27.50 18.66
N LEU A 538 1.86 -27.00 17.44
CA LEU A 538 2.84 -27.00 16.35
C LEU A 538 4.09 -26.16 16.69
N ARG A 539 3.91 -24.98 17.31
CA ARG A 539 5.03 -24.14 17.77
C ARG A 539 5.85 -24.80 18.87
N THR A 540 5.21 -25.49 19.82
CA THR A 540 5.91 -26.23 20.87
C THR A 540 6.65 -27.44 20.32
N ALA A 541 6.07 -28.16 19.35
CA ALA A 541 6.71 -29.30 18.69
C ALA A 541 7.96 -28.84 17.92
N LEU A 542 7.83 -27.83 17.04
CA LEU A 542 8.94 -27.28 16.27
C LEU A 542 10.03 -26.65 17.17
N LYS A 543 9.66 -26.11 18.34
CA LYS A 543 10.64 -25.67 19.32
C LYS A 543 11.38 -26.86 19.95
N LYS A 544 10.68 -27.94 20.32
CA LYS A 544 11.28 -29.16 20.87
C LYS A 544 12.22 -29.81 19.86
N GLU A 545 11.80 -29.94 18.61
CA GLU A 545 12.61 -30.43 17.49
C GLU A 545 13.91 -29.64 17.31
N ARG A 546 13.86 -28.30 17.44
CA ARG A 546 15.06 -27.44 17.40
C ARG A 546 15.96 -27.60 18.64
N GLU A 547 15.39 -27.81 19.83
CA GLU A 547 16.17 -28.08 21.04
C GLU A 547 16.82 -29.48 20.95
N GLU A 548 16.15 -30.47 20.36
CA GLU A 548 16.68 -31.82 20.07
C GLU A 548 17.75 -31.82 18.98
N SER A 549 17.58 -31.08 17.88
CA SER A 549 18.59 -30.98 16.82
C SER A 549 19.85 -30.25 17.31
N ALA A 550 19.69 -29.21 18.14
CA ALA A 550 20.82 -28.53 18.76
C ALA A 550 21.57 -29.41 19.77
N ALA A 551 20.85 -30.30 20.50
CA ALA A 551 21.48 -31.29 21.36
C ALA A 551 22.30 -32.31 20.56
N LYS A 552 21.74 -32.86 19.48
CA LYS A 552 22.46 -33.79 18.58
C LYS A 552 23.74 -33.18 18.01
N LEU A 553 23.67 -31.95 17.48
CA LEU A 553 24.86 -31.24 16.98
C LEU A 553 25.92 -31.00 18.08
N ALA A 554 25.50 -30.81 19.33
CA ALA A 554 26.43 -30.67 20.44
C ALA A 554 27.10 -32.01 20.81
N ASP A 555 26.35 -33.11 20.81
CA ASP A 555 26.90 -34.45 21.05
C ASP A 555 27.84 -34.89 19.90
N GLU A 556 27.46 -34.64 18.64
CA GLU A 556 28.32 -34.83 17.45
C GLU A 556 29.63 -34.03 17.57
N ALA A 557 29.55 -32.76 17.98
CA ALA A 557 30.74 -31.94 18.24
C ALA A 557 31.62 -32.52 19.36
N TRP A 558 31.04 -33.03 20.45
CA TRP A 558 31.81 -33.69 21.52
C TRP A 558 32.49 -34.97 21.06
N THR A 559 31.84 -35.82 20.28
CA THR A 559 32.49 -37.03 19.70
C THR A 559 33.65 -36.65 18.77
N THR A 560 33.52 -35.56 18.00
CA THR A 560 34.60 -35.05 17.14
C THR A 560 35.77 -34.53 17.97
N ILE A 561 35.49 -33.80 19.06
CA ILE A 561 36.51 -33.33 20.02
C ILE A 561 37.23 -34.52 20.67
N GLU A 562 36.50 -35.57 21.05
CA GLU A 562 37.07 -36.78 21.64
C GLU A 562 38.03 -37.48 20.67
N GLN A 563 37.62 -37.71 19.41
CA GLN A 563 38.48 -38.31 18.39
C GLN A 563 39.76 -37.48 18.15
N LEU A 564 39.64 -36.16 18.04
CA LEU A 564 40.78 -35.26 17.90
C LEU A 564 41.69 -35.25 19.14
N ALA A 565 41.13 -35.39 20.33
CA ALA A 565 41.87 -35.48 21.59
C ALA A 565 42.60 -36.82 21.72
N GLN A 566 41.95 -37.94 21.34
CA GLN A 566 42.57 -39.28 21.30
C GLN A 566 43.75 -39.30 20.32
N ALA A 567 43.59 -38.77 19.10
CA ALA A 567 44.67 -38.69 18.12
C ALA A 567 45.86 -37.83 18.61
N LYS A 568 45.58 -36.68 19.24
CA LYS A 568 46.63 -35.83 19.84
C LYS A 568 47.31 -36.48 21.04
N ALA A 569 46.56 -37.18 21.90
CA ALA A 569 47.13 -37.91 23.03
C ALA A 569 48.02 -39.06 22.57
N ARG A 570 47.64 -39.74 21.48
CA ARG A 570 48.47 -40.77 20.85
C ARG A 570 49.78 -40.19 20.32
N ALA A 571 49.72 -39.14 19.49
CA ALA A 571 50.92 -38.49 18.96
C ALA A 571 51.84 -37.95 20.07
N ALA A 572 51.28 -37.31 21.10
CA ALA A 572 52.04 -36.81 22.25
C ALA A 572 52.66 -37.94 23.09
N ALA A 573 52.01 -39.11 23.18
CA ALA A 573 52.60 -40.29 23.79
C ALA A 573 53.74 -40.85 22.94
N GLU A 574 53.54 -41.02 21.63
CA GLU A 574 54.56 -41.48 20.68
C GLU A 574 55.79 -40.57 20.64
N ASP A 575 55.62 -39.24 20.73
CA ASP A 575 56.73 -38.29 20.85
C ASP A 575 57.42 -38.35 22.22
N TRP A 576 56.66 -38.51 23.31
CA TRP A 576 57.26 -38.70 24.64
C TRP A 576 58.05 -40.01 24.75
N LEU A 577 57.62 -41.10 24.10
CA LEU A 577 58.38 -42.36 24.06
C LEU A 577 59.73 -42.25 23.35
N LYS A 578 59.97 -41.19 22.56
CA LYS A 578 61.27 -40.89 21.94
C LYS A 578 62.23 -40.18 22.89
N THR A 579 61.73 -39.65 24.02
CA THR A 579 62.57 -39.00 25.05
C THR A 579 63.34 -40.05 25.86
N PRO A 580 64.50 -39.70 26.46
CA PRO A 580 65.28 -40.66 27.26
C PRO A 580 64.50 -41.21 28.46
N GLU A 581 63.63 -40.39 29.09
CA GLU A 581 62.73 -40.82 30.16
C GLU A 581 61.72 -41.86 29.66
N GLY A 582 61.09 -41.59 28.51
CA GLY A 582 60.13 -42.50 27.90
C GLY A 582 60.75 -43.83 27.46
N GLN A 583 61.98 -43.80 26.93
CA GLN A 583 62.72 -45.01 26.57
C GLN A 583 63.06 -45.86 27.81
N ALA A 584 63.46 -45.23 28.93
CA ALA A 584 63.71 -45.93 30.18
C ALA A 584 62.43 -46.60 30.74
N GLU A 585 61.28 -45.92 30.71
CA GLU A 585 60.00 -46.48 31.18
C GLU A 585 59.49 -47.62 30.27
N VAL A 586 59.66 -47.50 28.94
CA VAL A 586 59.40 -48.60 27.98
C VAL A 586 60.31 -49.80 28.27
N GLN A 587 61.60 -49.56 28.48
CA GLN A 587 62.55 -50.64 28.70
C GLN A 587 62.28 -51.37 30.01
N ALA A 588 61.96 -50.64 31.10
CA ALA A 588 61.52 -51.24 32.37
C ALA A 588 60.23 -52.07 32.21
N ALA A 589 59.22 -51.55 31.51
CA ALA A 589 57.98 -52.26 31.25
C ALA A 589 58.16 -53.48 30.32
N ALA A 590 59.07 -53.40 29.34
CA ALA A 590 59.40 -54.51 28.45
C ALA A 590 60.18 -55.62 29.17
N THR A 591 61.13 -55.26 30.04
CA THR A 591 61.84 -56.21 30.91
C THR A 591 60.85 -56.91 31.84
N TYR A 592 59.91 -56.19 32.46
CA TYR A 592 58.84 -56.79 33.27
C TYR A 592 58.03 -57.84 32.48
N ILE A 593 57.62 -57.53 31.24
CA ILE A 593 56.87 -58.48 30.38
C ILE A 593 57.72 -59.71 29.98
N TYR A 594 59.04 -59.55 29.87
CA TYR A 594 59.96 -60.63 29.47
C TYR A 594 60.37 -61.55 30.63
N GLU A 595 60.52 -61.00 31.84
CA GLU A 595 60.94 -61.73 33.03
C GLU A 595 59.78 -62.47 33.72
N ASP A 596 58.52 -62.10 33.45
CA ASP A 596 57.33 -62.71 34.07
C ASP A 596 57.10 -64.15 33.51
N PRO A 597 57.22 -65.22 34.32
CA PRO A 597 57.26 -66.58 33.77
C PRO A 597 55.94 -66.98 33.09
N PRO A 598 55.95 -67.67 31.93
CA PRO A 598 54.72 -68.03 31.21
C PRO A 598 53.71 -68.82 32.05
N ASN A 599 54.20 -69.67 32.95
CA ASN A 599 53.37 -70.40 33.91
C ASN A 599 52.69 -69.48 34.94
N THR A 600 53.38 -68.44 35.40
CA THR A 600 52.85 -67.43 36.32
C THR A 600 51.78 -66.58 35.64
N VAL A 601 52.06 -66.11 34.41
CA VAL A 601 51.09 -65.37 33.58
C VAL A 601 49.84 -66.22 33.32
N ALA A 602 49.99 -67.50 32.95
CA ALA A 602 48.88 -68.42 32.74
C ALA A 602 48.08 -68.73 34.02
N GLN A 603 48.71 -68.78 35.19
CA GLN A 603 48.01 -68.92 36.47
C GLN A 603 47.26 -67.64 36.87
N ASN A 604 47.86 -66.48 36.63
CA ASN A 604 47.24 -65.20 36.96
C ASN A 604 46.06 -64.89 36.02
N LEU A 605 46.17 -65.18 34.72
CA LEU A 605 45.05 -65.11 33.76
C LEU A 605 43.88 -66.04 34.11
N LYS A 606 44.13 -67.18 34.77
CA LYS A 606 43.08 -68.08 35.28
C LYS A 606 42.38 -67.54 36.54
N LYS A 607 43.02 -66.64 37.29
CA LYS A 607 42.44 -65.95 38.47
C LYS A 607 41.73 -64.65 38.07
N ASP A 608 42.35 -63.88 37.17
CA ASP A 608 41.86 -62.62 36.64
C ASP A 608 42.08 -62.58 35.11
N PRO A 609 41.01 -62.69 34.30
CA PRO A 609 41.08 -62.60 32.84
C PRO A 609 41.63 -61.27 32.29
N THR A 610 41.75 -60.24 33.14
CA THR A 610 42.31 -58.92 32.80
C THR A 610 43.77 -58.75 33.22
N TYR A 611 44.42 -59.80 33.75
CA TYR A 611 45.84 -59.76 34.09
C TYR A 611 46.72 -59.34 32.89
N SER A 612 47.65 -58.41 33.12
CA SER A 612 48.51 -57.79 32.09
C SER A 612 47.77 -57.05 30.94
N ASN A 613 46.45 -56.84 31.05
CA ASN A 613 45.67 -56.14 30.04
C ASN A 613 45.43 -54.67 30.40
N VAL A 614 45.67 -53.78 29.43
CA VAL A 614 45.25 -52.38 29.49
C VAL A 614 43.93 -52.23 28.74
N ALA A 615 42.94 -51.56 29.33
CA ALA A 615 41.65 -51.32 28.68
C ALA A 615 41.82 -50.58 27.35
N ASP A 616 41.03 -50.94 26.33
CA ASP A 616 41.12 -50.44 24.95
C ASP A 616 42.48 -50.65 24.25
N CYS A 617 43.40 -51.44 24.81
CA CYS A 617 44.71 -51.68 24.19
C CYS A 617 44.63 -52.69 23.04
N VAL A 618 45.42 -52.43 22.01
CA VAL A 618 45.49 -53.27 20.80
C VAL A 618 46.15 -54.62 21.10
N TRP A 619 47.08 -54.68 22.04
CA TRP A 619 47.66 -55.93 22.55
C TRP A 619 46.90 -56.41 23.79
N VAL A 620 46.34 -57.62 23.69
CA VAL A 620 45.57 -58.28 24.76
C VAL A 620 46.18 -59.65 25.08
N CYS A 621 46.62 -59.84 26.31
CA CYS A 621 47.03 -61.13 26.87
C CYS A 621 45.80 -62.02 27.09
N ARG A 622 45.84 -63.27 26.61
CA ARG A 622 44.76 -64.26 26.71
C ARG A 622 45.31 -65.66 26.96
N LEU A 623 44.42 -66.55 27.39
CA LEU A 623 44.69 -67.97 27.61
C LEU A 623 44.10 -68.82 26.47
N GLU A 624 44.78 -69.88 26.05
CA GLU A 624 44.26 -70.79 25.02
C GLU A 624 43.04 -71.60 25.49
N ALA A 625 41.94 -71.52 24.74
CA ALA A 625 40.70 -72.23 25.06
C ALA A 625 40.83 -73.77 24.99
N THR A 626 41.78 -74.30 24.23
CA THR A 626 41.90 -75.74 23.90
C THR A 626 42.85 -76.53 24.83
N GLY A 627 43.59 -75.89 25.73
CA GLY A 627 44.67 -76.54 26.48
C GLY A 627 44.33 -77.13 27.86
N GLY A 628 43.12 -76.89 28.39
CA GLY A 628 42.70 -77.40 29.71
C GLY A 628 43.66 -77.02 30.84
N ARG A 629 44.24 -78.01 31.53
CA ARG A 629 45.24 -77.76 32.59
C ARG A 629 46.51 -77.08 32.04
N TYR A 630 46.91 -77.40 30.80
CA TYR A 630 48.12 -76.92 30.12
C TYR A 630 47.90 -75.74 29.16
N ALA A 631 46.75 -75.06 29.25
CA ALA A 631 46.47 -73.88 28.44
C ALA A 631 47.53 -72.79 28.62
N LYS A 632 48.20 -72.44 27.51
CA LYS A 632 49.29 -71.45 27.47
C LYS A 632 48.75 -70.03 27.41
N ALA A 633 49.55 -69.08 27.91
CA ALA A 633 49.30 -67.65 27.77
C ALA A 633 49.90 -67.13 26.44
N TYR A 634 49.23 -66.15 25.84
CA TYR A 634 49.67 -65.50 24.61
C TYR A 634 49.22 -64.04 24.54
N PHE A 635 50.02 -63.19 23.93
CA PHE A 635 49.61 -61.84 23.53
C PHE A 635 48.99 -61.87 22.14
N TYR A 636 47.89 -61.13 21.98
CA TYR A 636 47.13 -61.06 20.74
C TYR A 636 46.96 -59.61 20.30
N HIS A 637 47.37 -59.31 19.07
CA HIS A 637 47.14 -58.01 18.44
C HIS A 637 45.75 -58.02 17.81
N THR A 638 44.82 -57.22 18.32
CA THR A 638 43.40 -57.27 17.91
C THR A 638 43.16 -56.84 16.47
N GLU A 639 43.94 -55.89 15.94
CA GLU A 639 43.79 -55.40 14.55
C GLU A 639 44.55 -56.26 13.52
N ARG A 640 45.82 -56.60 13.77
CA ARG A 640 46.65 -57.42 12.85
C ARG A 640 46.36 -58.91 12.94
N LEU A 641 45.61 -59.34 13.96
CA LEU A 641 45.31 -60.74 14.28
C LEU A 641 46.56 -61.59 14.60
N GLU A 642 47.70 -60.93 14.88
CA GLU A 642 48.96 -61.56 15.25
C GLU A 642 48.88 -62.18 16.66
N LYS A 643 49.42 -63.40 16.81
CA LYS A 643 49.46 -64.15 18.07
C LYS A 643 50.91 -64.45 18.42
N VAL A 644 51.35 -64.04 19.61
CA VAL A 644 52.68 -64.33 20.15
C VAL A 644 52.54 -65.09 21.45
N MET A 645 53.09 -66.30 21.52
CA MET A 645 53.07 -67.11 22.75
C MET A 645 53.99 -66.49 23.81
N CYS A 646 53.61 -66.55 25.08
CA CYS A 646 54.48 -66.08 26.17
C CYS A 646 55.81 -66.87 26.23
N ASP A 647 55.79 -68.14 25.80
CA ASP A 647 56.99 -68.99 25.69
C ASP A 647 58.00 -68.54 24.61
N GLU A 648 57.56 -67.71 23.65
CA GLU A 648 58.32 -67.29 22.46
C GLU A 648 58.58 -65.78 22.44
N LEU A 649 58.39 -65.10 23.58
CA LEU A 649 58.63 -63.67 23.70
C LEU A 649 60.10 -63.32 23.47
N THR A 650 60.34 -62.34 22.60
CA THR A 650 61.65 -61.70 22.44
C THR A 650 61.58 -60.29 23.01
N MET A 651 62.71 -59.73 23.48
CA MET A 651 62.76 -58.35 23.98
C MET A 651 62.20 -57.32 22.98
N LYS A 652 62.39 -57.52 21.67
CA LYS A 652 61.85 -56.65 20.61
C LYS A 652 60.31 -56.66 20.57
N VAL A 653 59.68 -57.81 20.82
CA VAL A 653 58.21 -57.90 20.91
C VAL A 653 57.72 -57.34 22.24
N CYS A 654 58.42 -57.60 23.34
CA CYS A 654 58.10 -57.04 24.65
C CYS A 654 58.12 -55.50 24.64
N THR A 655 59.11 -54.88 23.97
CA THR A 655 59.14 -53.41 23.80
C THR A 655 57.98 -52.87 22.98
N ALA A 656 57.52 -53.59 21.96
CA ALA A 656 56.38 -53.17 21.13
C ALA A 656 55.02 -53.31 21.88
N ILE A 657 54.88 -54.33 22.72
CA ILE A 657 53.71 -54.49 23.59
C ILE A 657 53.73 -53.41 24.69
N ALA A 658 54.88 -53.20 25.34
CA ALA A 658 55.04 -52.18 26.39
C ALA A 658 54.77 -50.75 25.89
N SER A 659 55.26 -50.39 24.69
CA SER A 659 55.03 -49.06 24.12
C SER A 659 53.54 -48.80 23.86
N GLU A 660 52.81 -49.75 23.25
CA GLU A 660 51.37 -49.61 23.01
C GLU A 660 50.56 -49.58 24.32
N GLN A 661 50.94 -50.38 25.32
CA GLN A 661 50.31 -50.33 26.64
C GLN A 661 50.51 -48.97 27.34
N LEU A 662 51.70 -48.37 27.23
CA LEU A 662 51.98 -47.04 27.79
C LEU A 662 51.26 -45.92 27.02
N ILE A 663 51.20 -46.00 25.69
CA ILE A 663 50.37 -45.12 24.84
C ILE A 663 48.90 -45.20 25.30
N GLN A 664 48.35 -46.41 25.41
CA GLN A 664 46.94 -46.58 25.75
C GLN A 664 46.62 -46.14 27.18
N LYS A 665 47.51 -46.36 28.16
CA LYS A 665 47.37 -45.82 29.53
C LYS A 665 47.24 -44.29 29.51
N ARG A 666 48.06 -43.59 28.72
CA ARG A 666 48.00 -42.12 28.57
C ARG A 666 46.73 -41.65 27.84
N ILE A 667 46.30 -42.36 26.79
CA ILE A 667 45.03 -42.09 26.11
C ILE A 667 43.85 -42.25 27.07
N ASN A 668 43.81 -43.32 27.87
CA ASN A 668 42.73 -43.59 28.82
C ASN A 668 42.68 -42.55 29.95
N ALA A 669 43.83 -42.13 30.49
CA ALA A 669 43.89 -41.03 31.46
C ALA A 669 43.36 -39.72 30.87
N MET A 670 43.70 -39.41 29.61
CA MET A 670 43.15 -38.27 28.88
C MET A 670 41.62 -38.40 28.70
N LYS A 671 41.09 -39.55 28.26
CA LYS A 671 39.64 -39.80 28.12
C LYS A 671 38.88 -39.47 29.41
N VAL A 672 39.40 -39.89 30.58
CA VAL A 672 38.78 -39.61 31.89
C VAL A 672 38.72 -38.10 32.18
N THR A 673 39.81 -37.37 31.97
CA THR A 673 39.82 -35.90 32.18
C THR A 673 38.94 -35.16 31.17
N LEU A 674 38.86 -35.64 29.93
CA LEU A 674 37.96 -35.11 28.90
C LEU A 674 36.49 -35.31 29.29
N ALA A 675 36.12 -36.49 29.79
CA ALA A 675 34.77 -36.80 30.23
C ALA A 675 34.32 -35.92 31.40
N GLN A 676 35.19 -35.73 32.41
CA GLN A 676 34.93 -34.81 33.52
C GLN A 676 34.70 -33.37 33.01
N ARG A 677 35.57 -32.87 32.13
CA ARG A 677 35.45 -31.53 31.55
C ARG A 677 34.21 -31.38 30.66
N GLY A 678 33.83 -32.43 29.94
CA GLY A 678 32.61 -32.48 29.13
C GLY A 678 31.34 -32.34 29.97
N GLU A 679 31.29 -33.03 31.12
CA GLU A 679 30.15 -32.91 32.03
C GLU A 679 30.09 -31.55 32.73
N GLU A 680 31.24 -30.99 33.14
CA GLU A 680 31.29 -29.62 33.64
C GLU A 680 30.74 -28.60 32.64
N GLU A 681 31.16 -28.67 31.37
CA GLU A 681 30.67 -27.77 30.32
C GLU A 681 29.19 -28.00 30.01
N ARG A 682 28.70 -29.25 30.05
CA ARG A 682 27.25 -29.55 29.96
C ARG A 682 26.47 -28.88 31.10
N VAL A 683 26.93 -28.99 32.35
CA VAL A 683 26.29 -28.34 33.51
C VAL A 683 26.36 -26.81 33.40
N LYS A 684 27.50 -26.23 33.00
CA LYS A 684 27.64 -24.77 32.74
C LYS A 684 26.67 -24.32 31.64
N PHE A 685 26.56 -25.06 30.54
CA PHE A 685 25.65 -24.76 29.44
C PHE A 685 24.18 -24.81 29.89
N GLN A 686 23.78 -25.85 30.62
CA GLN A 686 22.41 -25.96 31.16
C GLN A 686 22.06 -24.81 32.12
N ARG A 687 22.98 -24.46 33.05
CA ARG A 687 22.82 -23.30 33.94
C ARG A 687 22.68 -21.99 33.16
N ASN A 688 23.51 -21.78 32.15
CA ASN A 688 23.45 -20.60 31.27
C ASN A 688 22.15 -20.56 30.43
N ALA A 689 21.65 -21.70 29.95
CA ALA A 689 20.39 -21.79 29.23
C ALA A 689 19.19 -21.48 30.17
N ALA A 690 19.20 -22.01 31.39
CA ALA A 690 18.20 -21.70 32.42
C ALA A 690 18.21 -20.21 32.79
N ALA A 691 19.39 -19.64 33.04
CA ALA A 691 19.57 -18.22 33.33
C ALA A 691 19.05 -17.33 32.19
N LYS A 692 19.39 -17.63 30.93
CA LYS A 692 18.86 -16.93 29.74
C LYS A 692 17.34 -17.02 29.64
N ARG A 693 16.74 -18.19 29.92
CA ARG A 693 15.27 -18.38 29.96
C ARG A 693 14.63 -17.50 31.05
N ILE A 694 15.19 -17.47 32.27
CA ILE A 694 14.70 -16.63 33.38
C ILE A 694 14.82 -15.14 33.05
N GLN A 695 15.99 -14.70 32.57
CA GLN A 695 16.22 -13.31 32.14
C GLN A 695 15.23 -12.89 31.06
N MET A 696 14.95 -13.74 30.07
CA MET A 696 13.96 -13.47 29.03
C MET A 696 12.55 -13.32 29.62
N MET A 697 12.14 -14.21 30.53
CA MET A 697 10.83 -14.10 31.21
C MET A 697 10.71 -12.79 32.01
N VAL A 698 11.77 -12.37 32.72
CA VAL A 698 11.82 -11.10 33.46
C VAL A 698 11.76 -9.90 32.50
N ARG A 699 12.51 -9.92 31.40
CA ARG A 699 12.46 -8.88 30.35
C ARG A 699 11.05 -8.78 29.75
N CYS A 700 10.42 -9.89 29.39
CA CYS A 700 9.03 -9.92 28.92
C CYS A 700 8.01 -9.46 29.99
N ARG A 701 8.27 -9.68 31.29
CA ARG A 701 7.43 -9.15 32.38
C ARG A 701 7.60 -7.62 32.49
N LYS A 702 8.83 -7.10 32.46
CA LYS A 702 9.11 -5.66 32.47
C LYS A 702 8.50 -4.96 31.25
N ALA A 703 8.72 -5.49 30.04
CA ALA A 703 8.15 -4.96 28.80
C ALA A 703 6.61 -4.96 28.85
N ARG A 704 5.96 -6.03 29.32
CA ARG A 704 4.49 -6.03 29.52
C ARG A 704 4.04 -5.02 30.57
N LYS A 705 4.78 -4.80 31.66
CA LYS A 705 4.45 -3.75 32.65
C LYS A 705 4.52 -2.37 32.02
N TYR A 706 5.57 -2.09 31.23
CA TYR A 706 5.80 -0.83 30.54
C TYR A 706 4.77 -0.52 29.44
N VAL A 707 4.50 -1.49 28.55
CA VAL A 707 3.44 -1.35 27.54
C VAL A 707 2.08 -1.14 28.21
N ARG A 708 1.77 -1.83 29.31
CA ARG A 708 0.52 -1.57 30.07
C ARG A 708 0.48 -0.19 30.72
N SER A 709 1.60 0.36 31.20
CA SER A 709 1.61 1.75 31.69
C SER A 709 1.41 2.77 30.58
N ILE A 710 1.84 2.50 29.34
CA ILE A 710 1.54 3.34 28.17
C ILE A 710 0.08 3.17 27.71
N MET A 711 -0.47 1.95 27.75
CA MET A 711 -1.84 1.70 27.26
C MET A 711 -2.94 2.24 28.18
N ARG A 712 -2.72 2.32 29.51
CA ARG A 712 -3.71 2.87 30.46
C ARG A 712 -4.07 4.35 30.25
N PRO A 713 -3.14 5.29 29.94
CA PRO A 713 -3.50 6.66 29.58
C PRO A 713 -4.17 6.77 28.19
N LEU A 714 -3.89 5.84 27.27
CA LEU A 714 -4.43 5.87 25.90
C LEU A 714 -5.82 5.26 25.73
N LEU A 715 -6.24 4.35 26.63
CA LEU A 715 -7.50 3.62 26.50
C LEU A 715 -8.46 3.94 27.65
N MET A 716 -9.76 4.01 27.31
CA MET A 716 -10.85 4.07 28.28
C MET A 716 -11.92 3.03 27.96
N LYS A 717 -12.40 2.36 29.00
CA LYS A 717 -13.52 1.42 28.94
C LYS A 717 -14.81 2.22 29.10
N ARG A 718 -15.69 2.21 28.11
CA ARG A 718 -17.00 2.88 28.17
C ARG A 718 -18.11 1.95 27.75
N ILE A 719 -19.36 2.39 27.91
CA ILE A 719 -20.50 1.71 27.31
C ILE A 719 -20.94 2.52 26.10
N ASP A 720 -21.08 1.85 24.97
CA ASP A 720 -21.55 2.44 23.73
C ASP A 720 -23.04 2.83 23.85
N PRO A 721 -23.43 4.10 23.61
CA PRO A 721 -24.79 4.58 23.86
C PRO A 721 -25.87 3.84 23.06
N SER A 722 -25.58 3.42 21.82
CA SER A 722 -26.54 2.80 20.92
C SER A 722 -26.69 1.29 21.14
N THR A 723 -25.59 0.56 21.38
CA THR A 723 -25.66 -0.89 21.59
C THR A 723 -25.78 -1.31 23.06
N GLY A 724 -25.54 -0.40 24.01
CA GLY A 724 -25.47 -0.70 25.44
C GLY A 724 -24.31 -1.63 25.81
N ARG A 725 -23.37 -1.90 24.90
CA ARG A 725 -22.25 -2.83 25.11
C ARG A 725 -20.99 -2.10 25.56
N VAL A 726 -20.18 -2.80 26.35
CA VAL A 726 -18.86 -2.33 26.75
C VAL A 726 -17.93 -2.25 25.52
N VAL A 727 -17.29 -1.10 25.33
CA VAL A 727 -16.31 -0.83 24.27
C VAL A 727 -15.04 -0.19 24.85
N TYR A 728 -13.92 -0.42 24.17
CA TYR A 728 -12.61 0.16 24.46
C TYR A 728 -12.38 1.30 23.48
N PHE A 729 -12.41 2.53 23.98
CA PHE A 729 -12.14 3.74 23.21
C PHE A 729 -10.66 4.10 23.30
N ASN A 730 -10.02 4.31 22.15
CA ASN A 730 -8.65 4.79 22.07
C ASN A 730 -8.66 6.33 21.97
N ILE A 731 -8.17 7.00 23.00
CA ILE A 731 -8.09 8.46 23.11
C ILE A 731 -7.14 9.06 22.06
N HIS A 732 -6.18 8.28 21.55
CA HIS A 732 -5.23 8.76 20.55
C HIS A 732 -5.74 8.63 19.11
N SER A 733 -6.26 7.45 18.72
CA SER A 733 -6.78 7.22 17.36
C SER A 733 -8.27 7.56 17.20
N ARG A 734 -9.00 7.79 18.30
CA ARG A 734 -10.46 8.02 18.36
C ARG A 734 -11.31 6.82 17.92
N GLU A 735 -10.70 5.64 17.79
CA GLU A 735 -11.39 4.41 17.40
C GLU A 735 -12.03 3.71 18.60
N THR A 736 -13.11 2.97 18.35
CA THR A 736 -13.72 2.05 19.33
C THR A 736 -13.49 0.60 18.94
N SER A 737 -13.25 -0.25 19.93
CA SER A 737 -13.16 -1.71 19.77
C SER A 737 -14.10 -2.41 20.75
N PHE A 738 -14.84 -3.40 20.28
CA PHE A 738 -15.63 -4.30 21.13
C PHE A 738 -14.77 -5.37 21.84
N VAL A 739 -13.49 -5.49 21.46
CA VAL A 739 -12.56 -6.51 21.99
C VAL A 739 -11.44 -5.83 22.78
N PRO A 740 -11.12 -6.28 24.01
CA PRO A 740 -10.02 -5.72 24.78
C PRO A 740 -8.67 -5.97 24.09
N PRO A 741 -7.72 -5.02 24.14
CA PRO A 741 -6.40 -5.23 23.55
C PRO A 741 -5.69 -6.43 24.19
N ARG A 742 -5.06 -7.28 23.36
CA ARG A 742 -4.42 -8.54 23.79
C ARG A 742 -3.38 -8.39 24.92
N MET A 743 -2.74 -7.23 25.05
CA MET A 743 -1.75 -6.95 26.11
C MET A 743 -2.41 -6.68 27.47
N MET A 744 -3.69 -6.31 27.49
CA MET A 744 -4.47 -5.96 28.67
C MET A 744 -5.33 -7.11 29.22
N THR A 745 -5.56 -8.22 28.50
CA THR A 745 -6.57 -9.24 28.82
C THR A 745 -6.57 -9.72 30.29
N ALA A 746 -5.39 -10.03 30.87
CA ALA A 746 -5.30 -10.50 32.27
C ALA A 746 -5.36 -9.37 33.33
N VAL A 747 -5.48 -8.11 32.92
CA VAL A 747 -5.50 -6.91 33.78
C VAL A 747 -6.51 -5.88 33.26
N GLU A 748 -7.57 -6.34 32.58
CA GLU A 748 -8.56 -5.51 31.91
C GLU A 748 -9.29 -4.61 32.90
N GLY A 749 -9.59 -5.10 34.10
CA GLY A 749 -10.16 -4.33 35.20
C GLY A 749 -9.26 -3.20 35.74
N SER A 750 -8.00 -3.08 35.29
CA SER A 750 -7.15 -1.90 35.57
C SER A 750 -7.22 -0.80 34.50
N LEU A 751 -8.07 -0.97 33.49
CA LEU A 751 -8.40 0.11 32.55
C LEU A 751 -9.35 1.11 33.23
N PRO A 752 -9.15 2.42 33.02
CA PRO A 752 -10.08 3.43 33.50
C PRO A 752 -11.45 3.23 32.84
N VAL A 753 -12.51 3.37 33.63
CA VAL A 753 -13.89 3.31 33.15
C VAL A 753 -14.43 4.74 33.03
N GLU A 754 -15.20 5.05 31.97
CA GLU A 754 -15.81 6.37 31.78
C GLU A 754 -16.75 6.73 32.94
N SER A 755 -17.63 5.81 33.33
CA SER A 755 -18.46 5.93 34.53
C SER A 755 -18.83 4.56 35.10
N THR A 756 -18.94 4.49 36.42
CA THR A 756 -19.39 3.31 37.18
C THR A 756 -20.79 3.49 37.77
N THR A 757 -21.37 4.69 37.70
CA THR A 757 -22.71 5.03 38.20
C THR A 757 -23.60 5.34 36.99
N TRP A 758 -23.71 6.61 36.60
CA TRP A 758 -24.56 7.05 35.51
C TRP A 758 -23.89 6.93 34.14
N VAL A 759 -24.60 6.37 33.17
CA VAL A 759 -24.12 6.19 31.79
C VAL A 759 -25.19 6.60 30.79
N ARG A 760 -24.76 7.28 29.71
CA ARG A 760 -25.62 7.69 28.60
C ARG A 760 -26.05 6.48 27.74
N ARG A 761 -27.28 6.55 27.27
CA ARG A 761 -27.91 5.69 26.27
C ARG A 761 -28.43 6.53 25.09
N PHE A 762 -28.81 5.83 24.04
CA PHE A 762 -29.51 6.38 22.89
C PHE A 762 -30.73 5.50 22.66
N ASP A 763 -31.91 6.11 22.62
CA ASP A 763 -33.13 5.42 22.23
C ASP A 763 -33.29 5.54 20.70
N SER A 764 -33.35 4.40 20.03
CA SER A 764 -33.53 4.34 18.58
C SER A 764 -34.94 4.71 18.11
N THR A 765 -35.91 4.82 19.01
CA THR A 765 -37.31 5.14 18.68
C THR A 765 -37.60 6.64 18.77
N SER A 766 -37.25 7.30 19.87
CA SER A 766 -37.31 8.78 19.98
C SER A 766 -36.19 9.50 19.24
N GLY A 767 -35.02 8.86 19.08
CA GLY A 767 -33.81 9.53 18.62
C GLY A 767 -33.12 10.41 19.68
N GLU A 768 -33.57 10.32 20.94
CA GLU A 768 -33.04 11.12 22.04
C GLU A 768 -32.04 10.33 22.93
N HIS A 769 -31.40 11.06 23.84
CA HIS A 769 -30.45 10.50 24.80
C HIS A 769 -31.04 10.54 26.21
N TYR A 770 -30.94 9.40 26.90
CA TYR A 770 -31.27 9.28 28.32
C TYR A 770 -30.06 8.76 29.10
N TYR A 771 -30.08 8.95 30.41
CA TYR A 771 -29.07 8.50 31.34
C TYR A 771 -29.63 7.35 32.18
N VAL A 772 -28.79 6.37 32.52
CA VAL A 772 -29.14 5.23 33.36
C VAL A 772 -28.10 5.07 34.46
N ASP A 773 -28.52 4.96 35.71
CA ASP A 773 -27.63 4.54 36.79
C ASP A 773 -27.45 3.02 36.74
N LEU A 774 -26.22 2.54 36.62
CA LEU A 774 -25.90 1.11 36.60
C LEU A 774 -26.07 0.41 37.95
N THR A 775 -26.24 1.17 39.04
CA THR A 775 -26.37 0.64 40.40
C THR A 775 -27.82 0.51 40.85
N THR A 776 -28.68 1.48 40.51
CA THR A 776 -30.12 1.47 40.84
C THR A 776 -31.02 1.09 39.65
N ASN A 777 -30.49 1.11 38.41
CA ASN A 777 -31.25 1.04 37.15
C ASN A 777 -32.27 2.17 36.96
N GLU A 778 -32.16 3.27 37.71
CA GLU A 778 -32.97 4.47 37.49
C GLU A 778 -32.62 5.11 36.14
N THR A 779 -33.64 5.65 35.46
CA THR A 779 -33.48 6.33 34.17
C THR A 779 -33.90 7.80 34.28
N SER A 780 -33.21 8.67 33.55
CA SER A 780 -33.49 10.10 33.50
C SER A 780 -33.25 10.67 32.10
N TRP A 781 -34.15 11.52 31.61
CA TRP A 781 -33.99 12.24 30.34
C TRP A 781 -33.09 13.47 30.50
N THR A 782 -33.05 14.09 31.68
CA THR A 782 -32.09 15.16 32.00
C THR A 782 -30.81 14.61 32.64
N PRO A 783 -29.68 15.35 32.56
CA PRO A 783 -28.47 14.99 33.29
C PRO A 783 -28.73 14.86 34.80
N PRO A 784 -28.16 13.84 35.48
CA PRO A 784 -28.31 13.68 36.92
C PRO A 784 -27.77 14.87 37.72
N ASN A 785 -28.50 15.28 38.75
CA ASN A 785 -28.10 16.38 39.64
C ASN A 785 -26.73 16.13 40.29
N HIS A 786 -25.95 17.20 40.45
CA HIS A 786 -24.60 17.23 41.03
C HIS A 786 -23.50 16.54 40.20
N TYR A 787 -23.79 16.03 38.99
CA TYR A 787 -22.76 15.53 38.08
C TYR A 787 -22.24 16.66 37.18
N VAL A 788 -20.94 16.65 36.87
CA VAL A 788 -20.32 17.69 36.04
C VAL A 788 -20.31 17.24 34.58
N MET A 789 -20.94 18.02 33.71
CA MET A 789 -21.02 17.76 32.28
C MET A 789 -19.78 18.29 31.53
N CYS A 790 -19.58 17.80 30.31
CA CYS A 790 -18.54 18.28 29.40
C CYS A 790 -18.86 19.69 28.88
N VAL A 791 -17.90 20.62 28.97
CA VAL A 791 -18.08 22.02 28.54
C VAL A 791 -18.46 22.14 27.06
N THR A 792 -17.87 21.32 26.18
CA THR A 792 -18.10 21.36 24.73
C THR A 792 -19.46 20.78 24.33
N CYS A 793 -19.75 19.54 24.75
CA CYS A 793 -20.91 18.82 24.23
C CYS A 793 -22.12 18.80 25.15
N ARG A 794 -21.97 19.13 26.44
CA ARG A 794 -23.00 19.16 27.50
C ARG A 794 -23.85 17.88 27.70
N ILE A 795 -23.60 16.83 26.92
CA ILE A 795 -24.36 15.56 26.90
C ILE A 795 -23.58 14.40 27.52
N ASN A 796 -22.24 14.47 27.56
CA ASN A 796 -21.41 13.46 28.22
C ASN A 796 -20.84 14.02 29.53
N PHE A 797 -20.70 13.14 30.53
CA PHE A 797 -20.03 13.47 31.79
C PHE A 797 -18.55 13.84 31.59
N CYS A 798 -18.03 14.70 32.46
CA CYS A 798 -16.62 15.06 32.47
C CYS A 798 -15.75 13.90 32.98
N THR A 799 -14.72 13.55 32.21
CA THR A 799 -13.71 12.54 32.57
C THR A 799 -12.29 13.11 32.68
N GLN A 800 -12.07 14.33 32.20
CA GLN A 800 -10.78 15.00 32.10
C GLN A 800 -10.92 16.47 32.52
N ARG A 801 -10.02 16.95 33.39
CA ARG A 801 -9.92 18.35 33.85
C ARG A 801 -8.51 18.88 33.63
N ASN A 802 -8.40 20.07 33.06
CA ASN A 802 -7.15 20.83 33.03
C ASN A 802 -6.88 21.41 34.42
N THR A 803 -5.69 21.18 34.97
CA THR A 803 -5.30 21.63 36.31
C THR A 803 -4.98 23.12 36.40
N THR A 804 -4.64 23.78 35.28
CA THR A 804 -4.32 25.22 35.23
C THR A 804 -5.53 26.05 34.80
N THR A 805 -6.23 25.67 33.73
CA THR A 805 -7.39 26.44 33.22
C THR A 805 -8.71 26.05 33.86
N GLY A 806 -8.81 24.85 34.46
CA GLY A 806 -10.06 24.35 35.03
C GLY A 806 -11.07 23.79 34.02
N GLU A 807 -10.73 23.81 32.73
CA GLU A 807 -11.57 23.28 31.66
C GLU A 807 -11.85 21.79 31.83
N ARG A 808 -13.01 21.35 31.30
CA ARG A 808 -13.55 20.01 31.53
C ARG A 808 -14.14 19.39 30.29
N TYR A 809 -13.62 18.22 29.93
CA TYR A 809 -14.06 17.48 28.76
C TYR A 809 -14.45 16.03 29.11
N CYS A 810 -15.41 15.50 28.36
CA CYS A 810 -15.61 14.06 28.27
C CYS A 810 -14.52 13.42 27.41
N VAL A 811 -14.42 12.10 27.44
CA VAL A 811 -13.33 11.38 26.79
C VAL A 811 -13.26 11.61 25.28
N SER A 812 -14.42 11.77 24.61
CA SER A 812 -14.47 12.06 23.17
C SER A 812 -13.97 13.47 22.85
N CYS A 813 -14.53 14.51 23.47
CA CYS A 813 -14.12 15.89 23.20
C CYS A 813 -12.65 16.15 23.56
N PHE A 814 -12.15 15.51 24.63
CA PHE A 814 -10.73 15.52 24.97
C PHE A 814 -9.87 14.84 23.89
N ALA A 815 -10.32 13.70 23.35
CA ALA A 815 -9.61 13.00 22.29
C ALA A 815 -9.58 13.78 20.97
N ASP A 816 -10.64 14.53 20.65
CA ASP A 816 -10.70 15.43 19.49
C ASP A 816 -9.77 16.65 19.65
N MET A 817 -9.81 17.33 20.81
CA MET A 817 -8.88 18.42 21.15
C MET A 817 -7.42 17.94 21.05
N ALA A 818 -7.09 16.86 21.77
CA ALA A 818 -5.73 16.32 21.77
C ALA A 818 -5.30 15.78 20.39
N TYR A 819 -6.22 15.41 19.50
CA TYR A 819 -5.90 15.07 18.11
C TYR A 819 -5.56 16.33 17.30
N ALA A 820 -6.37 17.39 17.39
CA ALA A 820 -6.13 18.65 16.69
C ALA A 820 -4.81 19.31 17.14
N GLU A 821 -4.53 19.30 18.45
CA GLU A 821 -3.27 19.76 19.03
C GLU A 821 -2.07 18.99 18.44
N ARG A 822 -2.12 17.64 18.42
CA ARG A 822 -1.05 16.81 17.83
C ARG A 822 -0.80 17.07 16.35
N GLU A 823 -1.84 17.29 15.56
CA GLU A 823 -1.66 17.65 14.14
C GLU A 823 -1.03 19.06 14.00
N SER A 824 -1.36 20.00 14.90
CA SER A 824 -0.71 21.32 14.94
C SER A 824 0.75 21.23 15.38
N ASP A 825 1.08 20.38 16.35
CA ASP A 825 2.45 20.19 16.84
C ASP A 825 3.32 19.49 15.77
N LYS A 826 2.79 18.49 15.05
CA LYS A 826 3.46 17.91 13.86
C LYS A 826 3.75 18.95 12.77
N ALA A 827 2.79 19.85 12.51
CA ALA A 827 3.00 20.92 11.53
C ALA A 827 4.12 21.88 11.97
N LYS A 828 4.24 22.15 13.27
CA LYS A 828 5.31 22.95 13.87
C LYS A 828 6.67 22.26 13.83
N GLU A 829 6.74 20.96 14.13
CA GLU A 829 7.96 20.16 13.98
C GLU A 829 8.42 20.16 12.52
N ALA A 830 7.49 20.02 11.56
CA ALA A 830 7.79 20.09 10.13
C ALA A 830 8.30 21.48 9.68
N SER A 831 7.91 22.57 10.35
CA SER A 831 8.45 23.91 10.15
C SER A 831 9.67 24.24 11.03
N GLY A 832 10.19 23.29 11.81
CA GLY A 832 11.36 23.48 12.68
C GLY A 832 11.10 24.30 13.96
N GLU A 833 9.84 24.55 14.31
CA GLU A 833 9.46 25.26 15.54
C GLU A 833 9.45 24.30 16.74
N LYS A 834 9.95 24.75 17.91
CA LYS A 834 10.03 23.89 19.10
C LYS A 834 8.64 23.64 19.71
N VAL A 835 8.22 22.37 19.73
CA VAL A 835 7.03 21.95 20.48
C VAL A 835 7.32 21.99 21.99
N PRO A 836 6.49 22.68 22.80
CA PRO A 836 6.66 22.72 24.25
C PRO A 836 6.19 21.42 24.94
N GLU A 837 6.89 21.03 26.00
CA GLU A 837 6.61 19.80 26.76
C GLU A 837 5.44 20.00 27.74
N ARG A 838 4.31 19.29 27.52
CA ARG A 838 3.01 19.56 28.16
C ARG A 838 2.36 18.41 28.94
N GLU A 839 3.04 17.27 29.15
CA GLU A 839 2.43 16.00 29.63
C GLU A 839 1.74 16.01 31.02
N LYS A 840 1.67 17.14 31.73
CA LYS A 840 1.21 17.23 33.13
C LYS A 840 -0.01 18.12 33.39
N GLU A 841 -0.56 18.81 32.38
CA GLU A 841 -1.66 19.78 32.58
C GLU A 841 -3.06 19.14 32.69
N TRP A 842 -3.23 17.89 32.24
CA TRP A 842 -4.53 17.22 32.21
C TRP A 842 -4.62 16.07 33.22
N SER A 843 -5.66 16.14 34.06
CA SER A 843 -5.95 15.17 35.12
C SER A 843 -7.25 14.43 34.85
N ARG A 844 -7.27 13.11 35.11
CA ARG A 844 -8.47 12.29 34.99
C ARG A 844 -9.37 12.46 36.21
N ILE A 845 -10.66 12.58 35.97
CA ILE A 845 -11.71 12.63 36.99
C ILE A 845 -12.65 11.43 36.81
N ALA A 846 -13.04 10.80 37.91
CA ALA A 846 -14.06 9.77 37.91
C ALA A 846 -15.46 10.41 37.87
N VAL A 847 -16.38 9.83 37.11
CA VAL A 847 -17.77 10.29 37.04
C VAL A 847 -18.51 9.87 38.32
N VAL A 848 -18.56 10.81 39.27
CA VAL A 848 -19.22 10.70 40.57
C VAL A 848 -19.90 12.02 40.92
N VAL A 849 -20.83 11.97 41.88
CA VAL A 849 -21.45 13.16 42.50
C VAL A 849 -20.37 14.15 42.94
N ALA A 850 -20.38 15.36 42.37
CA ALA A 850 -19.43 16.39 42.74
C ALA A 850 -19.68 16.85 44.18
N LYS A 851 -18.64 16.81 45.02
CA LYS A 851 -18.65 17.41 46.35
C LYS A 851 -18.18 18.86 46.31
N CYS A 852 -18.64 19.65 47.27
CA CYS A 852 -18.15 21.01 47.45
C CYS A 852 -16.67 20.99 47.88
N CYS A 853 -15.78 21.64 47.12
CA CYS A 853 -14.34 21.68 47.40
C CYS A 853 -14.01 22.30 48.79
N VAL A 854 -14.83 23.26 49.24
CA VAL A 854 -14.67 24.00 50.49
C VAL A 854 -15.09 23.15 51.71
N CYS A 855 -16.36 22.73 51.79
CA CYS A 855 -16.86 22.03 52.98
C CYS A 855 -16.75 20.49 52.92
N LYS A 856 -16.54 19.91 51.74
CA LYS A 856 -16.39 18.47 51.43
C LYS A 856 -17.58 17.56 51.80
N ALA A 857 -18.47 17.96 52.71
CA ALA A 857 -19.67 17.22 53.10
C ALA A 857 -20.80 17.33 52.05
N ASN A 858 -21.20 18.56 51.73
CA ASN A 858 -22.34 18.82 50.84
C ASN A 858 -22.01 18.53 49.38
N ASN A 859 -23.01 18.10 48.62
CA ASN A 859 -22.94 18.03 47.17
C ASN A 859 -22.79 19.43 46.58
N ALA A 860 -22.10 19.56 45.45
CA ALA A 860 -21.97 20.82 44.74
C ALA A 860 -23.23 21.12 43.93
N THR A 861 -23.68 22.36 43.99
CA THR A 861 -24.80 22.91 43.22
C THR A 861 -24.34 23.92 42.19
N ARG A 862 -23.12 24.47 42.34
CA ARG A 862 -22.50 25.43 41.43
C ARG A 862 -21.12 24.98 40.98
N LEU A 863 -20.82 25.26 39.72
CA LEU A 863 -19.51 25.14 39.09
C LEU A 863 -19.04 26.54 38.70
N CYS A 864 -17.89 27.01 39.19
CA CYS A 864 -17.34 28.31 38.79
C CYS A 864 -16.19 28.12 37.80
N HIS A 865 -16.29 28.64 36.57
CA HIS A 865 -15.22 28.50 35.58
C HIS A 865 -14.00 29.35 35.95
N GLU A 866 -14.20 30.52 36.54
CA GLU A 866 -13.14 31.48 36.87
C GLU A 866 -12.35 31.08 38.14
N CYS A 867 -12.94 30.31 39.07
CA CYS A 867 -12.21 29.66 40.17
C CYS A 867 -11.49 28.38 39.73
N GLY A 868 -10.80 28.39 38.58
CA GLY A 868 -10.15 27.20 38.01
C GLY A 868 -11.12 26.03 37.84
N GLY A 869 -12.41 26.30 37.62
CA GLY A 869 -13.44 25.28 37.51
C GLY A 869 -14.01 24.73 38.82
N ASP A 870 -13.74 25.27 40.01
CA ASP A 870 -14.11 24.60 41.26
C ASP A 870 -15.64 24.43 41.52
N THR A 871 -15.99 23.30 42.14
CA THR A 871 -17.37 22.87 42.45
C THR A 871 -17.73 23.19 43.90
N SER A 872 -18.84 23.90 44.13
CA SER A 872 -19.26 24.33 45.47
C SER A 872 -20.78 24.20 45.70
N CYS A 873 -21.21 24.08 46.95
CA CYS A 873 -22.63 24.21 47.32
C CYS A 873 -22.97 25.69 47.46
N ASP A 874 -24.24 26.09 47.27
CA ASP A 874 -24.64 27.52 47.19
C ASP A 874 -24.19 28.34 48.41
N ARG A 875 -24.24 27.76 49.62
CA ARG A 875 -23.71 28.41 50.84
C ARG A 875 -22.22 28.73 50.72
N CYS A 876 -21.40 27.77 50.30
CA CYS A 876 -19.96 27.98 50.12
C CYS A 876 -19.65 28.85 48.90
N PHE A 877 -20.40 28.72 47.80
CA PHE A 877 -20.29 29.58 46.63
C PHE A 877 -20.48 31.05 47.02
N THR A 878 -21.57 31.36 47.72
CA THR A 878 -21.90 32.71 48.20
C THR A 878 -20.87 33.23 49.21
N LEU A 879 -20.28 32.38 50.05
CA LEU A 879 -19.23 32.79 50.99
C LEU A 879 -17.90 33.09 50.29
N VAL A 880 -17.48 32.27 49.32
CA VAL A 880 -16.24 32.47 48.54
C VAL A 880 -16.35 33.72 47.66
N HIS A 881 -17.48 33.89 46.96
CA HIS A 881 -17.71 35.01 46.04
C HIS A 881 -18.17 36.30 46.75
N LYS A 882 -18.25 36.33 48.08
CA LYS A 882 -18.34 37.57 48.87
C LYS A 882 -17.00 38.29 49.00
N ASN A 883 -15.87 37.59 48.81
CA ASN A 883 -14.53 38.19 48.86
C ASN A 883 -14.35 39.16 47.68
N PRO A 884 -13.95 40.44 47.89
CA PRO A 884 -13.81 41.42 46.80
C PRO A 884 -12.89 40.97 45.67
N LYS A 885 -11.90 40.10 45.92
CA LYS A 885 -11.01 39.55 44.86
C LYS A 885 -11.69 38.54 43.92
N VAL A 886 -12.82 37.96 44.33
CA VAL A 886 -13.52 36.85 43.66
C VAL A 886 -14.97 37.23 43.30
N LYS A 887 -15.47 38.34 43.85
CA LYS A 887 -16.83 38.88 43.70
C LYS A 887 -17.22 39.22 42.26
N HIS A 888 -16.26 39.37 41.37
CA HIS A 888 -16.47 39.72 39.96
C HIS A 888 -16.63 38.49 39.05
N HIS A 889 -16.52 37.26 39.55
CA HIS A 889 -16.71 36.08 38.73
C HIS A 889 -18.17 35.94 38.31
N THR A 890 -18.41 35.91 37.00
CA THR A 890 -19.77 35.84 36.41
C THR A 890 -20.04 34.51 35.74
N ARG A 891 -19.01 33.82 35.25
CA ARG A 891 -19.11 32.54 34.53
C ARG A 891 -19.22 31.37 35.51
N HIS A 892 -20.46 31.01 35.82
CA HIS A 892 -20.79 29.87 36.68
C HIS A 892 -21.99 29.09 36.14
N GLU A 893 -21.97 27.77 36.31
CA GLU A 893 -23.02 26.84 35.87
C GLU A 893 -23.76 26.23 37.07
N SER A 894 -25.06 25.95 36.92
CA SER A 894 -25.83 25.16 37.87
C SER A 894 -25.62 23.67 37.62
N LEU A 895 -25.32 22.91 38.68
CA LEU A 895 -25.29 21.45 38.66
C LEU A 895 -26.65 20.84 39.10
N LEU A 896 -27.68 21.68 39.21
CA LEU A 896 -29.06 21.24 39.40
C LEU A 896 -29.78 21.34 38.05
N TYR A 897 -30.11 20.18 37.48
CA TYR A 897 -30.67 19.98 36.14
C TYR A 897 -32.12 19.48 36.25
N GLN A 898 -32.99 20.32 36.81
CA GLN A 898 -34.43 20.08 36.80
C GLN A 898 -35.03 20.46 35.44
N VAL A 899 -36.03 19.70 35.00
CA VAL A 899 -36.90 20.11 33.89
C VAL A 899 -37.67 21.35 34.35
N ALA A 900 -37.68 22.41 33.54
CA ALA A 900 -38.62 23.51 33.74
C ALA A 900 -40.02 22.95 33.45
N ALA A 901 -40.86 22.92 34.49
CA ALA A 901 -42.21 22.37 34.45
C ALA A 901 -43.15 23.19 33.55
#